data_AF-A0AAW0S3G3-F1
#
_entry.id   AF-A0AAW0S3G3-F1
#
_cell.length_a   1.000
_cell.length_b   1.000
_cell.length_c   1.000
_cell.angle_alpha   90.00
_cell.angle_beta   90.00
_cell.angle_gamma   90.00
#
_symmetry.space_group_name_H-M   'P 1'
#
loop_
_entity.id
_entity.type
_entity.pdbx_description
1 polymer ?
#
loop_
_entity_poly.entity_id
_entity_poly.type
_entity_poly.pdbx_seq_one_letter_code
_entity_poly.pdbx_strand_id
1 'polypeptide(L)'
;MNTISLKLRNLPEGITIPQLRNSFSPKGSIRLIEIYDSRQGEKGAVARIDFAPPPELNFWKSRTLSLALDGYEEPVTIHVDVLPRARREPPQSNHEQRYPSIISLQLKSLDFGSLLKKDTMVITSDDSNIIPTDSRRWHCNDNWVRATDIYEVIIEPQKIPISTYSRGKLGKCIDISRLKTFRCIIDETDSQSLTAVENLMLALEQYDIVPTRTTLKLEKDHKCMWDFLDHPSDDSSSNTLEYLSLTAHHIYLDFAVRYRLEVCVTRGYLREHAIDAVFLEKLAALDVLKASQMLEYLVDEEIQLEDPLQLFEDAQYRYAPTKRKIPYYCSLVLKANVTPTSLKLNLPNVESSNRVMRKYNNLQDRFLRVQFLSETESNRIAKDRYNNDDVWKRLLRALHKGIRIGDRIYEFLAFGNSQLREGSVTFFCPTAHVSCDDIRKWLGNFDHIRNVAKFGARIGQCFSTTREVRGVRVPTIRHIDDIEAKGECFTDGVGIISGLLAQLVVDELELDIVGNPSAFQFRMGGAKGVLAVWPREYAKHMEVCLRKSQVKFSTEANTLEIIKCAKTSTATLNRQIITILEHLGVPPRAFMALLNKQIQHYEEAMTSRMAAIDLLTKFVDENQTTVIVAELLKADFQDPFVKNLLKLWRSWSLKLMKEKCRIQVEKSAFVMGCVDETGTLRGHSIQTEGSQGKDKAGLPQIFLQMSDRKYGNKTTILEGVCFIGRNPSLHAGDIRVVEAVDNPCLRHLKDVVVFPSKGDRSLPSMLSGGDLDGDEYFVIWDPTLVPKIWNTPPMHSTPVISQDLERDVEVDDLRNFAVKYMKNDCLGLIAVAHLAHADNLGLNHPTCLQLAKLHSQAVDYLKTGVPAEWNRARYQPKRWPHFMQRNDSMYPSHKALGKLYNRVAEENFDYIPSCEDDFDSRITQRFAFTEEMLASARNLKQQYDVVVRRLLKQFCVATEFELYSGWAMSKPAVGSDYKRQEDLGQQFDTLKQRFREMCIQEAGVAGGSKLEELVAAIYKVTEDEAKDFLAEAEAEGEDLEFSPKTMPLISFPWIFHWVLVKIAMGHNYQPSKTSLAAATRPTPMAVAAPPQQEDHACQVMDAPKIGEPRRSIEVPNEAVKVDGEADLIDFDSVRTESEKTSCDTPEESTEYTPSRSVQSFETVPGELHSGAHTAQEVVPAVLHKVEDARPVSSRMDGIESKVNQLLRLYEDSDED
;
A
#
# COMPACT_ATOMS: atom_id res chain seq x y z
N MET A 1 50.48 17.58 -1.54
CA MET A 1 49.63 17.90 -2.71
C MET A 1 49.72 16.81 -3.79
N ASN A 2 49.34 15.56 -3.50
CA ASN A 2 49.97 14.38 -4.13
C ASN A 2 49.10 13.64 -5.18
N THR A 3 48.28 14.34 -5.98
CA THR A 3 47.53 13.72 -7.08
C THR A 3 47.50 14.57 -8.36
N ILE A 4 47.34 13.91 -9.51
CA ILE A 4 46.99 14.50 -10.80
C ILE A 4 45.82 13.73 -11.42
N SER A 5 44.97 14.44 -12.16
CA SER A 5 43.80 13.91 -12.87
C SER A 5 43.94 14.19 -14.37
N LEU A 6 43.78 13.17 -15.21
CA LEU A 6 43.86 13.28 -16.66
C LEU A 6 42.54 12.85 -17.31
N LYS A 7 42.06 13.57 -18.33
CA LYS A 7 40.98 13.13 -19.23
C LYS A 7 41.61 12.49 -20.47
N LEU A 8 41.24 11.24 -20.74
CA LEU A 8 41.55 10.52 -21.97
C LEU A 8 40.39 10.67 -22.95
N ARG A 9 40.68 10.94 -24.23
CA ARG A 9 39.66 11.00 -25.31
C ARG A 9 40.15 10.24 -26.54
N ASN A 10 39.24 9.93 -27.47
CA ASN A 10 39.51 9.12 -28.66
C ASN A 10 39.92 7.68 -28.31
N LEU A 11 39.23 7.06 -27.34
CA LEU A 11 39.37 5.63 -27.04
C LEU A 11 38.42 4.80 -27.91
N PRO A 12 38.71 3.51 -28.18
CA PRO A 12 37.76 2.62 -28.85
C PRO A 12 36.45 2.48 -28.06
N GLU A 13 35.33 2.32 -28.75
CA GLU A 13 33.99 2.28 -28.11
C GLU A 13 33.76 1.01 -27.27
N GLY A 14 34.56 -0.04 -27.48
CA GLY A 14 34.60 -1.26 -26.66
C GLY A 14 35.70 -1.29 -25.59
N ILE A 15 36.30 -0.14 -25.22
CA ILE A 15 37.42 -0.11 -24.26
C ILE A 15 37.00 -0.52 -22.84
N THR A 16 37.79 -1.37 -22.19
CA THR A 16 37.53 -1.85 -20.82
C THR A 16 38.50 -1.24 -19.79
N ILE A 17 38.06 -1.19 -18.52
CA ILE A 17 38.88 -0.70 -17.41
C ILE A 17 40.19 -1.51 -17.24
N PRO A 18 40.21 -2.85 -17.36
CA PRO A 18 41.45 -3.63 -17.33
C PRO A 18 42.46 -3.24 -18.42
N GLN A 19 42.03 -3.05 -19.68
CA GLN A 19 42.93 -2.61 -20.77
C GLN A 19 43.55 -1.24 -20.45
N LEU A 20 42.75 -0.28 -19.97
CA LEU A 20 43.27 1.02 -19.53
C LEU A 20 44.23 0.88 -18.34
N ARG A 21 43.94 -0.01 -17.38
CA ARG A 21 44.83 -0.26 -16.24
C ARG A 21 46.17 -0.81 -16.72
N ASN A 22 46.18 -1.83 -17.58
CA ASN A 22 47.39 -2.44 -18.12
C ASN A 22 48.30 -1.42 -18.81
N SER A 23 47.78 -0.62 -19.74
CA SER A 23 48.58 0.33 -20.53
C SER A 23 49.04 1.58 -19.78
N PHE A 24 48.48 1.87 -18.59
CA PHE A 24 48.85 3.02 -17.76
C PHE A 24 49.55 2.68 -16.44
N SER A 25 49.39 1.49 -15.86
CA SER A 25 50.05 1.10 -14.61
C SER A 25 51.59 1.18 -14.66
N PRO A 26 52.28 0.86 -15.78
CA PRO A 26 53.72 1.09 -15.93
C PRO A 26 54.14 2.56 -15.86
N LYS A 27 53.20 3.51 -15.95
CA LYS A 27 53.48 4.96 -15.93
C LYS A 27 53.30 5.57 -14.53
N GLY A 28 52.69 4.84 -13.59
CA GLY A 28 52.54 5.30 -12.20
C GLY A 28 51.38 4.64 -11.45
N SER A 29 51.32 4.90 -10.15
CA SER A 29 50.26 4.41 -9.27
C SER A 29 48.90 5.04 -9.63
N ILE A 30 48.02 4.26 -10.24
CA ILE A 30 46.67 4.68 -10.64
C ILE A 30 45.75 4.70 -9.40
N ARG A 31 45.19 5.86 -9.11
CA ARG A 31 44.19 6.07 -8.05
C ARG A 31 42.76 5.78 -8.49
N LEU A 32 42.41 6.05 -9.75
CA LEU A 32 41.03 5.93 -10.27
C LEU A 32 41.06 5.76 -11.78
N ILE A 33 40.15 4.93 -12.32
CA ILE A 33 39.77 4.93 -13.74
C ILE A 33 38.25 4.98 -13.80
N GLU A 34 37.70 6.00 -14.45
CA GLU A 34 36.27 6.10 -14.78
C GLU A 34 36.15 6.20 -16.30
N ILE A 35 35.19 5.48 -16.90
CA ILE A 35 34.85 5.57 -18.32
C ILE A 35 33.45 6.20 -18.41
N TYR A 36 33.24 7.08 -19.39
CA TYR A 36 31.97 7.76 -19.62
C TYR A 36 31.64 7.81 -21.11
N ASP A 37 30.34 7.85 -21.41
CA ASP A 37 29.83 8.11 -22.76
C ASP A 37 30.32 9.47 -23.29
N SER A 38 30.57 9.54 -24.59
CA SER A 38 31.07 10.76 -25.21
C SER A 38 29.98 11.83 -25.30
N ARG A 39 30.37 13.12 -25.31
CA ARG A 39 29.44 14.22 -25.59
C ARG A 39 29.24 14.35 -27.10
N GLN A 40 28.09 14.87 -27.53
CA GLN A 40 27.84 15.18 -28.95
C GLN A 40 29.01 16.00 -29.53
N GLY A 41 29.72 15.40 -30.50
CA GLY A 41 30.93 15.95 -31.13
C GLY A 41 32.26 15.27 -30.74
N GLU A 42 32.32 14.50 -29.65
CA GLU A 42 33.50 13.69 -29.28
C GLU A 42 33.41 12.29 -29.91
N LYS A 43 34.37 11.91 -30.77
CA LYS A 43 34.49 10.55 -31.32
C LYS A 43 35.13 9.59 -30.32
N GLY A 44 34.60 8.36 -30.26
CA GLY A 44 35.11 7.31 -29.39
C GLY A 44 34.80 7.52 -27.90
N ALA A 45 35.10 6.50 -27.10
CA ALA A 45 34.91 6.55 -25.66
C ALA A 45 35.83 7.58 -24.98
N VAL A 46 35.41 8.00 -23.79
CA VAL A 46 36.11 8.98 -22.95
C VAL A 46 36.37 8.36 -21.59
N ALA A 47 37.57 8.57 -21.05
CA ALA A 47 37.89 8.13 -19.69
C ALA A 47 38.54 9.26 -18.87
N ARG A 48 38.55 9.07 -17.56
CA ARG A 48 39.37 9.83 -16.61
C ARG A 48 40.28 8.86 -15.89
N ILE A 49 41.54 9.24 -15.74
CA ILE A 49 42.53 8.51 -14.95
C ILE A 49 43.18 9.46 -13.93
N ASP A 50 43.04 9.14 -12.65
CA ASP A 50 43.75 9.86 -11.58
C ASP A 50 44.96 9.03 -11.13
N PHE A 51 46.06 9.69 -10.82
CA PHE A 51 47.28 9.07 -10.28
C PHE A 51 47.62 9.62 -8.89
N ALA A 52 48.14 8.75 -8.01
CA ALA A 52 48.59 9.09 -6.66
C ALA A 52 49.75 8.15 -6.21
N PRO A 53 50.99 8.65 -6.05
CA PRO A 53 51.47 9.99 -6.42
C PRO A 53 51.38 10.26 -7.95
N PRO A 54 51.58 11.50 -8.41
CA PRO A 54 51.69 11.80 -9.84
C PRO A 54 52.85 11.02 -10.48
N PRO A 55 52.73 10.61 -11.76
CA PRO A 55 53.82 10.00 -12.51
C PRO A 55 55.07 10.88 -12.53
N GLU A 56 56.24 10.26 -12.37
CA GLU A 56 57.54 10.92 -12.51
C GLU A 56 57.72 11.45 -13.94
N LEU A 57 57.26 10.68 -14.92
CA LEU A 57 57.24 11.04 -16.34
C LEU A 57 55.95 11.82 -16.69
N ASN A 58 56.11 13.09 -17.05
CA ASN A 58 55.02 14.02 -17.41
C ASN A 58 54.46 13.77 -18.83
N PHE A 59 54.03 12.53 -19.12
CA PHE A 59 53.68 12.07 -20.47
C PHE A 59 52.47 12.79 -21.10
N TRP A 60 51.67 13.51 -20.33
CA TRP A 60 50.55 14.33 -20.82
C TRP A 60 50.98 15.66 -21.47
N LYS A 61 52.26 16.07 -21.38
CA LYS A 61 52.76 17.32 -22.00
C LYS A 61 52.56 17.37 -23.51
N SER A 62 52.58 16.23 -24.21
CA SER A 62 52.34 16.13 -25.66
C SER A 62 50.87 16.25 -26.07
N ARG A 63 49.92 16.21 -25.11
CA ARG A 63 48.45 16.08 -25.31
C ARG A 63 47.98 14.91 -26.18
N THR A 64 48.90 14.11 -26.68
CA THR A 64 48.69 12.96 -27.57
C THR A 64 49.59 11.82 -27.11
N LEU A 65 49.06 10.61 -27.14
CA LEU A 65 49.77 9.42 -26.65
C LEU A 65 49.30 8.20 -27.42
N SER A 66 50.21 7.48 -28.05
CA SER A 66 49.93 6.17 -28.64
C SER A 66 49.99 5.08 -27.56
N LEU A 67 49.00 4.19 -27.55
CA LEU A 67 48.86 3.09 -26.60
C LEU A 67 48.74 1.77 -27.36
N ALA A 68 49.59 0.80 -27.03
CA ALA A 68 49.24 -0.60 -27.24
C ALA A 68 48.08 -0.95 -26.27
N LEU A 69 47.08 -1.64 -26.77
CA LEU A 69 45.88 -2.08 -26.03
C LEU A 69 45.66 -3.56 -26.34
N ASP A 70 45.48 -4.38 -25.30
CA ASP A 70 45.31 -5.83 -25.46
C ASP A 70 44.10 -6.12 -26.36
N GLY A 71 44.34 -6.72 -27.53
CA GLY A 71 43.32 -7.00 -28.55
C GLY A 71 43.27 -6.06 -29.77
N TYR A 72 44.21 -5.11 -29.90
CA TYR A 72 44.34 -4.22 -31.06
C TYR A 72 45.73 -4.39 -31.72
N GLU A 73 45.77 -4.61 -33.04
CA GLU A 73 47.03 -4.86 -33.76
C GLU A 73 47.89 -3.59 -33.97
N GLU A 74 47.27 -2.42 -34.07
CA GLU A 74 47.95 -1.12 -34.16
C GLU A 74 47.81 -0.27 -32.87
N PRO A 75 48.83 0.53 -32.51
CA PRO A 75 48.81 1.34 -31.29
C PRO A 75 47.89 2.56 -31.42
N VAL A 76 46.75 2.51 -30.74
CA VAL A 76 45.71 3.56 -30.77
C VAL A 76 46.24 4.88 -30.22
N THR A 77 46.14 5.95 -31.01
CA THR A 77 46.53 7.30 -30.58
C THR A 77 45.37 8.04 -29.93
N ILE A 78 45.55 8.36 -28.65
CA ILE A 78 44.56 9.00 -27.79
C ILE A 78 44.96 10.44 -27.45
N HIS A 79 43.99 11.25 -27.01
CA HIS A 79 44.25 12.57 -26.45
C HIS A 79 44.27 12.54 -24.92
N VAL A 80 45.15 13.34 -24.31
CA VAL A 80 45.38 13.38 -22.85
C VAL A 80 45.39 14.83 -22.36
N ASP A 81 44.32 15.26 -21.69
CA ASP A 81 44.22 16.58 -21.05
C ASP A 81 44.44 16.48 -19.54
N VAL A 82 45.05 17.50 -18.91
CA VAL A 82 45.06 17.62 -17.44
C VAL A 82 43.76 18.27 -16.97
N LEU A 83 43.02 17.62 -16.08
CA LEU A 83 41.83 18.18 -15.46
C LEU A 83 42.21 19.18 -14.35
N PRO A 84 41.60 20.38 -14.30
CA PRO A 84 41.82 21.31 -13.20
C PRO A 84 41.33 20.69 -11.88
N ARG A 85 42.13 20.83 -10.81
CA ARG A 85 41.78 20.28 -9.49
C ARG A 85 40.45 20.88 -9.01
N ALA A 86 39.46 20.03 -8.80
CA ALA A 86 38.20 20.44 -8.17
C ALA A 86 38.49 21.04 -6.78
N ARG A 87 37.89 22.20 -6.48
CA ARG A 87 37.89 22.74 -5.12
C ARG A 87 37.14 21.75 -4.23
N ARG A 88 37.80 21.21 -3.22
CA ARG A 88 37.12 20.58 -2.09
C ARG A 88 36.71 21.70 -1.13
N GLU A 89 35.47 21.66 -0.69
CA GLU A 89 35.04 22.44 0.47
C GLU A 89 35.70 21.85 1.73
N PRO A 90 36.17 22.68 2.68
CA PRO A 90 36.68 22.19 3.95
C PRO A 90 35.51 21.72 4.86
N PRO A 91 35.72 20.72 5.72
CA PRO A 91 34.74 20.38 6.76
C PRO A 91 34.59 21.52 7.78
N GLN A 92 33.41 21.63 8.41
CA GLN A 92 33.14 22.59 9.47
C GLN A 92 33.62 22.06 10.84
N SER A 93 34.93 22.01 11.06
CA SER A 93 35.54 21.79 12.39
C SER A 93 36.94 22.42 12.47
N ASN A 94 37.49 22.54 13.69
CA ASN A 94 38.59 23.46 14.03
C ASN A 94 39.87 23.33 13.17
N HIS A 95 40.48 24.48 12.89
CA HIS A 95 41.43 24.68 11.77
C HIS A 95 42.84 24.07 11.91
N GLU A 96 43.22 23.52 13.06
CA GLU A 96 44.65 23.30 13.40
C GLU A 96 45.19 21.87 13.22
N GLN A 97 44.34 20.83 13.22
CA GLN A 97 44.78 19.45 12.99
C GLN A 97 44.49 18.96 11.57
N ARG A 98 45.42 18.16 11.01
CA ARG A 98 45.35 17.64 9.64
C ARG A 98 45.76 16.16 9.58
N TYR A 99 44.77 15.27 9.61
CA TYR A 99 44.95 13.84 9.30
C TYR A 99 45.16 13.60 7.80
N PRO A 100 45.76 12.46 7.39
CA PRO A 100 45.89 12.10 5.99
C PRO A 100 44.52 11.85 5.33
N SER A 101 44.38 12.18 4.04
CA SER A 101 43.09 12.08 3.32
C SER A 101 42.58 10.65 3.07
N ILE A 102 43.36 9.65 3.47
CA ILE A 102 43.05 8.22 3.54
C ILE A 102 43.86 7.71 4.74
N ILE A 103 43.22 7.01 5.67
CA ILE A 103 43.90 6.21 6.71
C ILE A 103 43.95 4.77 6.20
N SER A 104 45.07 4.08 6.38
CA SER A 104 45.27 2.70 5.93
C SER A 104 45.79 1.86 7.09
N LEU A 105 45.15 0.72 7.34
CA LEU A 105 45.39 -0.17 8.46
C LEU A 105 45.63 -1.58 7.93
N GLN A 106 46.70 -2.24 8.38
CA GLN A 106 46.89 -3.67 8.17
C GLN A 106 46.31 -4.43 9.36
N LEU A 107 45.32 -5.27 9.08
CA LEU A 107 44.68 -6.13 10.07
C LEU A 107 45.32 -7.52 10.04
N LYS A 108 45.70 -7.99 11.23
CA LYS A 108 46.16 -9.35 11.49
C LYS A 108 44.98 -10.34 11.52
N SER A 109 43.83 -9.90 12.02
CA SER A 109 42.53 -10.52 11.78
C SER A 109 41.40 -9.49 11.91
N LEU A 110 40.23 -9.85 11.39
CA LEU A 110 38.97 -9.14 11.61
C LEU A 110 37.95 -10.19 12.05
N ASP A 111 37.57 -10.16 13.31
CA ASP A 111 36.69 -11.18 13.90
C ASP A 111 35.27 -10.60 14.09
N PHE A 112 34.26 -11.45 13.88
CA PHE A 112 32.85 -11.07 13.97
C PHE A 112 32.15 -11.81 15.11
N GLY A 113 31.24 -11.12 15.80
CA GLY A 113 30.55 -11.70 16.94
C GLY A 113 29.51 -10.79 17.60
N SER A 114 29.06 -11.25 18.77
CA SER A 114 27.96 -10.64 19.54
C SER A 114 28.42 -10.39 20.98
N LEU A 115 28.14 -9.19 21.52
CA LEU A 115 28.38 -8.90 22.94
C LEU A 115 27.34 -9.61 23.80
N LEU A 116 27.81 -10.57 24.62
CA LEU A 116 27.01 -11.18 25.68
C LEU A 116 26.86 -10.21 26.85
N LYS A 117 27.98 -9.61 27.26
CA LYS A 117 28.11 -8.60 28.33
C LYS A 117 28.97 -7.45 27.84
N LYS A 118 28.99 -6.32 28.56
CA LYS A 118 29.75 -5.10 28.21
C LYS A 118 31.25 -5.34 28.03
N ASP A 119 31.79 -6.42 28.57
CA ASP A 119 33.20 -6.83 28.52
C ASP A 119 33.43 -8.18 27.80
N THR A 120 32.41 -8.83 27.24
CA THR A 120 32.47 -10.23 26.79
C THR A 120 31.80 -10.42 25.43
N MET A 121 32.59 -10.84 24.43
CA MET A 121 32.17 -11.07 23.04
C MET A 121 32.23 -12.56 22.68
N VAL A 122 31.12 -13.09 22.15
CA VAL A 122 31.05 -14.44 21.56
C VAL A 122 31.48 -14.34 20.10
N ILE A 123 32.52 -15.08 19.70
CA ILE A 123 32.98 -15.18 18.30
C ILE A 123 32.30 -16.37 17.62
N THR A 124 31.80 -16.17 16.40
CA THR A 124 31.00 -17.20 15.68
C THR A 124 31.81 -18.12 14.75
N SER A 125 33.04 -17.73 14.36
CA SER A 125 34.01 -18.55 13.62
C SER A 125 35.42 -17.93 13.67
N ASP A 126 36.44 -18.74 13.99
CA ASP A 126 37.87 -18.41 13.84
C ASP A 126 38.31 -18.69 12.38
N ASP A 127 38.05 -17.79 11.44
CA ASP A 127 38.32 -18.08 10.01
C ASP A 127 39.07 -16.97 9.25
N SER A 128 40.39 -16.96 9.43
CA SER A 128 41.34 -16.14 8.64
C SER A 128 41.50 -16.60 7.18
N ASN A 129 40.81 -17.67 6.76
CA ASN A 129 40.91 -18.28 5.43
C ASN A 129 39.76 -17.93 4.47
N ILE A 130 38.65 -17.32 4.93
CA ILE A 130 37.47 -17.04 4.10
C ILE A 130 37.74 -15.98 3.01
N ILE A 131 38.76 -15.12 3.17
CA ILE A 131 39.11 -14.08 2.19
C ILE A 131 40.02 -14.67 1.10
N PRO A 132 39.61 -14.67 -0.19
CA PRO A 132 40.47 -15.10 -1.30
C PRO A 132 41.80 -14.36 -1.32
N THR A 133 42.88 -15.02 -1.76
CA THR A 133 44.23 -14.47 -1.70
C THR A 133 44.40 -13.13 -2.42
N ASP A 134 43.66 -12.93 -3.52
CA ASP A 134 43.67 -11.68 -4.30
C ASP A 134 42.85 -10.55 -3.65
N SER A 135 41.96 -10.89 -2.69
CA SER A 135 41.06 -9.96 -1.98
C SER A 135 41.65 -9.44 -0.67
N ARG A 136 42.94 -9.70 -0.39
CA ARG A 136 43.64 -9.27 0.84
C ARG A 136 44.02 -7.79 0.89
N ARG A 137 43.59 -6.99 -0.09
CA ARG A 137 43.68 -5.53 -0.10
C ARG A 137 42.34 -4.95 -0.54
N TRP A 138 41.76 -4.10 0.31
CA TRP A 138 40.54 -3.37 0.00
C TRP A 138 40.92 -1.96 -0.44
N HIS A 139 40.68 -1.65 -1.71
CA HIS A 139 40.87 -0.34 -2.31
C HIS A 139 39.54 0.41 -2.41
N CYS A 140 39.59 1.75 -2.40
CA CYS A 140 38.38 2.57 -2.56
C CYS A 140 37.72 2.50 -3.96
N ASN A 141 38.30 1.73 -4.88
CA ASN A 141 37.75 1.43 -6.21
C ASN A 141 37.24 -0.01 -6.33
N ASP A 142 37.44 -0.86 -5.32
CA ASP A 142 36.81 -2.17 -5.31
C ASP A 142 35.32 -1.93 -5.13
N ASN A 143 34.54 -2.26 -6.16
CA ASN A 143 33.14 -1.86 -6.23
C ASN A 143 32.39 -2.39 -4.99
N TRP A 144 31.76 -1.47 -4.25
CA TRP A 144 31.01 -1.77 -3.03
C TRP A 144 29.73 -2.55 -3.35
N VAL A 145 29.88 -3.84 -3.68
CA VAL A 145 28.79 -4.80 -3.78
C VAL A 145 28.22 -4.99 -2.39
N ARG A 146 26.93 -4.67 -2.22
CA ARG A 146 26.25 -4.85 -0.93
C ARG A 146 26.03 -6.34 -0.68
N ALA A 147 26.93 -6.95 0.09
CA ALA A 147 26.66 -8.24 0.73
C ALA A 147 25.34 -8.15 1.51
N THR A 148 24.49 -9.16 1.36
CA THR A 148 23.17 -9.26 2.00
C THR A 148 23.11 -10.36 3.06
N ASP A 149 24.02 -11.34 2.96
CA ASP A 149 24.32 -12.40 3.90
C ASP A 149 25.83 -12.72 3.76
N ILE A 150 26.47 -13.33 4.76
CA ILE A 150 27.82 -13.91 4.65
C ILE A 150 27.71 -15.42 4.93
N TYR A 151 28.50 -16.25 4.24
CA TYR A 151 28.46 -17.71 4.39
C TYR A 151 29.84 -18.30 4.71
N GLU A 152 29.86 -19.30 5.58
CA GLU A 152 31.05 -20.07 5.99
C GLU A 152 31.63 -20.93 4.85
N VAL A 153 30.80 -21.27 3.85
CA VAL A 153 31.17 -22.02 2.64
C VAL A 153 30.64 -21.28 1.40
N ILE A 154 31.31 -21.43 0.25
CA ILE A 154 30.85 -20.88 -1.04
C ILE A 154 29.61 -21.64 -1.51
N ILE A 155 28.44 -21.19 -1.07
CA ILE A 155 27.11 -21.72 -1.40
C ILE A 155 26.39 -20.69 -2.26
N GLU A 156 25.55 -21.12 -3.20
CA GLU A 156 24.56 -20.23 -3.82
C GLU A 156 23.46 -19.87 -2.79
N PRO A 157 23.33 -18.62 -2.34
CA PRO A 157 22.34 -18.24 -1.31
C PRO A 157 20.90 -18.51 -1.74
N GLN A 158 20.68 -18.56 -3.05
CA GLN A 158 19.41 -18.81 -3.73
C GLN A 158 18.84 -20.22 -3.50
N LYS A 159 19.59 -21.14 -2.87
CA LYS A 159 19.14 -22.51 -2.58
C LYS A 159 18.40 -22.65 -1.24
N ILE A 160 18.49 -21.69 -0.32
CA ILE A 160 18.00 -21.78 1.06
C ILE A 160 16.88 -20.74 1.31
N PRO A 161 15.82 -21.01 2.11
CA PRO A 161 14.89 -19.98 2.61
C PRO A 161 15.62 -18.82 3.32
N ILE A 162 14.96 -17.67 3.48
CA ILE A 162 15.42 -16.65 4.43
C ILE A 162 15.00 -17.07 5.85
N SER A 163 15.86 -16.87 6.84
CA SER A 163 15.64 -17.30 8.22
C SER A 163 16.35 -16.38 9.20
N THR A 164 15.86 -16.32 10.43
CA THR A 164 16.50 -15.64 11.58
C THR A 164 17.81 -16.30 12.03
N TYR A 165 17.90 -17.62 11.84
CA TYR A 165 19.08 -18.46 12.05
C TYR A 165 19.10 -19.62 11.04
N SER A 166 20.27 -19.99 10.54
CA SER A 166 20.44 -21.06 9.54
C SER A 166 21.62 -21.96 9.89
N ARG A 167 21.32 -23.22 10.23
CA ARG A 167 22.26 -24.31 10.50
C ARG A 167 21.81 -25.55 9.72
N GLY A 168 22.70 -26.11 8.92
CA GLY A 168 22.43 -27.29 8.10
C GLY A 168 23.68 -27.72 7.32
N LYS A 169 23.57 -28.77 6.50
CA LYS A 169 24.68 -29.43 5.77
C LYS A 169 25.53 -28.56 4.84
N LEU A 170 25.21 -27.27 4.70
CA LEU A 170 25.91 -26.31 3.87
C LEU A 170 26.87 -25.41 4.67
N GLY A 171 26.70 -25.25 5.98
CA GLY A 171 27.51 -24.37 6.85
C GLY A 171 26.72 -23.22 7.48
N LYS A 172 27.37 -22.42 8.34
CA LYS A 172 26.75 -21.25 8.99
C LYS A 172 26.45 -20.14 7.97
N CYS A 173 25.27 -19.54 8.12
CA CYS A 173 24.92 -18.26 7.51
C CYS A 173 25.00 -17.15 8.57
N ILE A 174 25.77 -16.12 8.28
CA ILE A 174 25.95 -14.92 9.10
C ILE A 174 25.00 -13.83 8.59
N ASP A 175 24.03 -13.44 9.43
CA ASP A 175 23.19 -12.26 9.20
C ASP A 175 23.96 -11.00 9.61
N ILE A 176 24.30 -10.18 8.62
CA ILE A 176 25.11 -8.96 8.76
C ILE A 176 24.41 -7.92 9.64
N SER A 177 23.07 -7.89 9.68
CA SER A 177 22.31 -6.94 10.50
C SER A 177 22.39 -7.22 12.01
N ARG A 178 22.75 -8.46 12.37
CA ARG A 178 22.80 -8.96 13.76
C ARG A 178 24.20 -8.79 14.37
N LEU A 179 25.24 -8.84 13.53
CA LEU A 179 26.64 -8.55 13.90
C LEU A 179 26.89 -7.05 14.15
N LYS A 180 26.46 -6.55 15.31
CA LYS A 180 26.75 -5.17 15.75
C LYS A 180 28.15 -4.99 16.33
N THR A 181 28.96 -6.04 16.41
CA THR A 181 30.31 -6.01 17.01
C THR A 181 31.32 -6.71 16.12
N PHE A 182 32.40 -6.00 15.82
CA PHE A 182 33.56 -6.48 15.07
C PHE A 182 34.83 -6.19 15.87
N ARG A 183 35.83 -7.07 15.79
CA ARG A 183 37.12 -6.92 16.46
C ARG A 183 38.24 -6.87 15.42
N CYS A 184 38.82 -5.70 15.25
CA CYS A 184 40.03 -5.52 14.45
C CYS A 184 41.26 -5.86 15.31
N ILE A 185 42.02 -6.89 14.96
CA ILE A 185 43.37 -7.09 15.50
C ILE A 185 44.35 -6.41 14.54
N ILE A 186 45.08 -5.40 15.02
CA ILE A 186 46.15 -4.73 14.27
C ILE A 186 47.46 -5.51 14.47
N ASP A 187 48.35 -5.52 13.47
CA ASP A 187 49.71 -6.04 13.65
C ASP A 187 50.61 -4.96 14.27
N GLU A 188 51.03 -5.19 15.53
CA GLU A 188 51.92 -4.28 16.28
C GLU A 188 53.31 -4.14 15.66
N THR A 189 53.70 -5.02 14.72
CA THR A 189 54.99 -4.92 14.02
C THR A 189 54.99 -3.89 12.89
N ASP A 190 53.82 -3.41 12.44
CA ASP A 190 53.70 -2.32 11.46
C ASP A 190 53.47 -0.95 12.13
N SER A 191 54.52 -0.14 12.16
CA SER A 191 54.46 1.23 12.70
C SER A 191 53.49 2.14 11.94
N GLN A 192 53.22 1.88 10.65
CA GLN A 192 52.23 2.66 9.89
C GLN A 192 50.81 2.38 10.39
N SER A 193 50.52 1.11 10.71
CA SER A 193 49.21 0.70 11.24
C SER A 193 48.97 1.21 12.66
N LEU A 194 50.00 1.26 13.52
CA LEU A 194 49.88 1.89 14.84
C LEU A 194 49.55 3.39 14.74
N THR A 195 50.29 4.16 13.94
CA THR A 195 49.98 5.57 13.70
C THR A 195 48.62 5.77 13.02
N ALA A 196 48.17 4.82 12.21
CA ALA A 196 46.82 4.83 11.63
C ALA A 196 45.71 4.61 12.68
N VAL A 197 45.94 3.79 13.71
CA VAL A 197 45.01 3.66 14.85
C VAL A 197 44.95 4.96 15.66
N GLU A 198 46.08 5.61 15.92
CA GLU A 198 46.12 6.90 16.62
C GLU A 198 45.34 7.98 15.85
N ASN A 199 45.53 8.07 14.53
CA ASN A 199 44.76 8.99 13.67
C ASN A 199 43.26 8.62 13.63
N LEU A 200 42.90 7.34 13.73
CA LEU A 200 41.50 6.91 13.78
C LEU A 200 40.84 7.28 15.11
N MET A 201 41.51 7.10 16.24
CA MET A 201 40.98 7.47 17.56
C MET A 201 40.80 8.99 17.68
N LEU A 202 41.78 9.78 17.25
CA LEU A 202 41.67 11.24 17.18
C LEU A 202 40.55 11.70 16.23
N ALA A 203 40.29 10.97 15.14
CA ALA A 203 39.17 11.27 14.24
C ALA A 203 37.81 10.91 14.87
N LEU A 204 37.72 9.85 15.68
CA LEU A 204 36.50 9.49 16.41
C LEU A 204 36.18 10.51 17.52
N GLU A 205 37.20 10.98 18.25
CA GLU A 205 37.06 12.05 19.24
C GLU A 205 36.54 13.37 18.62
N GLN A 206 36.88 13.67 17.36
CA GLN A 206 36.33 14.81 16.61
C GLN A 206 34.86 14.65 16.16
N TYR A 207 34.25 13.48 16.39
CA TYR A 207 32.82 13.21 16.19
C TYR A 207 32.10 12.88 17.51
N ASP A 208 32.65 13.32 18.66
CA ASP A 208 32.16 13.07 20.02
C ASP A 208 32.08 11.57 20.40
N ILE A 209 32.79 10.68 19.69
CA ILE A 209 32.85 9.25 19.97
C ILE A 209 34.04 8.98 20.91
N VAL A 210 33.77 8.86 22.22
CA VAL A 210 34.80 8.63 23.25
C VAL A 210 35.29 7.15 23.24
N PRO A 211 36.56 6.86 22.90
CA PRO A 211 37.05 5.49 22.80
C PRO A 211 37.33 4.88 24.19
N THR A 212 36.49 3.94 24.63
CA THR A 212 36.63 3.30 25.96
C THR A 212 37.67 2.19 25.95
N ARG A 213 38.77 2.35 26.71
CA ARG A 213 39.79 1.30 26.90
C ARG A 213 39.27 0.23 27.87
N THR A 214 38.93 -0.95 27.35
CA THR A 214 38.44 -2.11 28.12
C THR A 214 39.18 -3.39 27.71
N THR A 215 39.19 -4.41 28.59
CA THR A 215 39.73 -5.73 28.25
C THR A 215 38.58 -6.63 27.81
N LEU A 216 38.47 -6.86 26.50
CA LEU A 216 37.41 -7.69 25.92
C LEU A 216 37.71 -9.18 26.10
N LYS A 217 36.91 -9.87 26.90
CA LYS A 217 36.89 -11.33 27.01
C LYS A 217 36.29 -11.93 25.74
N LEU A 218 36.79 -13.09 25.35
CA LEU A 218 36.29 -13.85 24.21
C LEU A 218 35.71 -15.17 24.72
N GLU A 219 34.51 -15.48 24.25
CA GLU A 219 33.92 -16.81 24.40
C GLU A 219 33.80 -17.46 23.01
N LYS A 220 34.12 -18.76 22.95
CA LYS A 220 34.05 -19.59 21.74
C LYS A 220 33.13 -20.76 22.03
N ASP A 221 32.45 -21.24 20.99
CA ASP A 221 31.51 -22.37 21.06
C ASP A 221 30.38 -22.20 22.11
N HIS A 222 30.08 -20.95 22.48
CA HIS A 222 29.01 -20.62 23.42
C HIS A 222 27.63 -20.86 22.81
N LYS A 223 26.87 -21.79 23.41
CA LYS A 223 25.53 -22.17 22.95
C LYS A 223 24.56 -21.00 23.06
N CYS A 224 23.67 -20.89 22.07
CA CYS A 224 22.60 -19.92 21.99
C CYS A 224 21.24 -20.62 21.97
N MET A 225 20.13 -19.86 22.04
CA MET A 225 18.78 -20.48 22.05
C MET A 225 18.53 -21.44 20.87
N TRP A 226 19.13 -21.18 19.71
CA TRP A 226 18.98 -22.03 18.52
C TRP A 226 19.61 -23.42 18.68
N ASP A 227 20.66 -23.57 19.51
CA ASP A 227 21.27 -24.87 19.84
C ASP A 227 20.35 -25.77 20.68
N PHE A 228 19.31 -25.21 21.31
CA PHE A 228 18.33 -25.93 22.13
C PHE A 228 16.96 -26.08 21.45
N LEU A 229 16.69 -25.30 20.40
CA LEU A 229 15.38 -25.21 19.73
C LEU A 229 15.34 -25.82 18.31
N ASP A 230 16.43 -25.78 17.55
CA ASP A 230 16.44 -26.22 16.14
C ASP A 230 17.30 -27.46 15.90
N HIS A 231 16.69 -28.53 15.38
CA HIS A 231 17.39 -29.77 15.07
C HIS A 231 18.49 -29.60 14.00
N PRO A 232 19.64 -30.31 14.13
CA PRO A 232 20.54 -30.54 13.01
C PRO A 232 19.83 -31.39 11.94
N SER A 233 19.75 -30.88 10.72
CA SER A 233 19.08 -31.52 9.58
C SER A 233 19.93 -32.64 8.97
N ASP A 234 19.90 -33.84 9.57
CA ASP A 234 20.77 -34.95 9.16
C ASP A 234 20.07 -36.24 8.70
N ASP A 235 19.60 -36.21 7.43
CA ASP A 235 19.10 -37.36 6.65
C ASP A 235 20.14 -38.49 6.39
N SER A 236 21.24 -38.59 7.16
CA SER A 236 22.22 -39.67 7.04
C SER A 236 22.20 -40.68 8.20
N SER A 237 21.54 -40.34 9.32
CA SER A 237 21.46 -41.21 10.49
C SER A 237 20.45 -42.35 10.30
N SER A 238 20.95 -43.53 9.90
CA SER A 238 20.16 -44.77 9.80
C SER A 238 19.90 -45.44 11.18
N ASN A 239 20.42 -44.87 12.26
CA ASN A 239 20.22 -45.32 13.64
C ASN A 239 19.12 -44.53 14.36
N THR A 240 17.97 -45.16 14.60
CA THR A 240 16.90 -44.59 15.45
C THR A 240 17.34 -44.33 16.89
N LEU A 241 18.30 -45.09 17.43
CA LEU A 241 18.85 -44.89 18.77
C LEU A 241 19.66 -43.58 18.89
N GLU A 242 20.34 -43.21 17.80
CA GLU A 242 21.19 -42.02 17.70
C GLU A 242 20.33 -40.77 17.55
N TYR A 243 19.26 -40.87 16.74
CA TYR A 243 18.19 -39.86 16.66
C TYR A 243 17.53 -39.62 18.04
N LEU A 244 17.18 -40.67 18.77
CA LEU A 244 16.64 -40.55 20.15
C LEU A 244 17.63 -39.83 21.08
N SER A 245 18.92 -40.18 21.03
CA SER A 245 19.96 -39.51 21.83
C SER A 245 20.13 -38.02 21.46
N LEU A 246 19.92 -37.64 20.19
CA LEU A 246 19.95 -36.25 19.76
C LEU A 246 18.71 -35.47 20.24
N THR A 247 17.52 -36.09 20.21
CA THR A 247 16.28 -35.44 20.68
C THR A 247 16.24 -35.15 22.18
N ALA A 248 17.01 -35.89 23.00
CA ALA A 248 16.97 -35.83 24.47
C ALA A 248 17.42 -34.49 25.12
N HIS A 249 17.89 -33.52 24.33
CA HIS A 249 18.35 -32.20 24.79
C HIS A 249 17.68 -31.01 24.07
N HIS A 250 16.59 -31.26 23.34
CA HIS A 250 15.83 -30.21 22.64
C HIS A 250 14.59 -29.79 23.44
N ILE A 251 14.27 -28.50 23.41
CA ILE A 251 13.12 -27.92 24.11
C ILE A 251 12.05 -27.56 23.08
N TYR A 252 10.88 -28.18 23.18
CA TYR A 252 9.75 -27.81 22.32
C TYR A 252 9.03 -26.58 22.88
N LEU A 253 8.73 -25.62 22.00
CA LEU A 253 7.85 -24.49 22.27
C LEU A 253 6.70 -24.51 21.27
N ASP A 254 5.48 -24.25 21.74
CA ASP A 254 4.35 -24.01 20.84
C ASP A 254 4.66 -22.86 19.86
N PHE A 255 4.18 -22.96 18.62
CA PHE A 255 4.52 -21.98 17.58
C PHE A 255 4.12 -20.55 17.96
N ALA A 256 3.04 -20.34 18.70
CA ALA A 256 2.62 -19.02 19.16
C ALA A 256 3.64 -18.40 20.13
N VAL A 257 4.29 -19.22 20.96
CA VAL A 257 5.37 -18.79 21.87
C VAL A 257 6.69 -18.61 21.11
N ARG A 258 7.07 -19.59 20.27
CA ARG A 258 8.28 -19.57 19.44
C ARG A 258 8.35 -18.34 18.53
N TYR A 259 7.25 -18.02 17.84
CA TYR A 259 7.14 -16.82 17.01
C TYR A 259 7.41 -15.54 17.81
N ARG A 260 6.84 -15.43 19.02
CA ARG A 260 7.00 -14.24 19.88
C ARG A 260 8.43 -14.12 20.42
N LEU A 261 9.06 -15.23 20.79
CA LEU A 261 10.47 -15.25 21.18
C LEU A 261 11.38 -14.77 20.05
N GLU A 262 11.09 -15.18 18.80
CA GLU A 262 11.81 -14.66 17.62
C GLU A 262 11.48 -13.19 17.31
N VAL A 263 10.29 -12.67 17.63
CA VAL A 263 10.04 -11.21 17.61
C VAL A 263 10.94 -10.50 18.63
N CYS A 264 11.01 -10.98 19.88
CA CYS A 264 11.86 -10.38 20.92
C CYS A 264 13.34 -10.35 20.50
N VAL A 265 13.84 -11.41 19.87
CA VAL A 265 15.24 -11.51 19.41
C VAL A 265 15.52 -10.72 18.13
N THR A 266 14.64 -10.75 17.12
CA THR A 266 14.83 -9.99 15.87
C THR A 266 14.65 -8.48 16.05
N ARG A 267 13.87 -8.05 17.05
CA ARG A 267 13.76 -6.65 17.47
C ARG A 267 14.87 -6.22 18.44
N GLY A 268 15.51 -7.17 19.13
CA GLY A 268 16.67 -6.95 20.00
C GLY A 268 16.34 -6.71 21.48
N TYR A 269 15.11 -6.95 21.92
CA TYR A 269 14.70 -6.89 23.34
C TYR A 269 15.33 -8.03 24.16
N LEU A 270 15.62 -9.17 23.53
CA LEU A 270 16.39 -10.28 24.10
C LEU A 270 17.60 -10.62 23.20
N ARG A 271 18.71 -11.05 23.81
CA ARG A 271 19.94 -11.47 23.10
C ARG A 271 19.98 -13.00 22.97
N GLU A 272 20.21 -13.52 21.76
CA GLU A 272 20.15 -14.97 21.48
C GLU A 272 21.15 -15.83 22.27
N HIS A 273 22.29 -15.25 22.65
CA HIS A 273 23.34 -15.87 23.46
C HIS A 273 23.14 -15.71 24.97
N ALA A 274 22.21 -14.83 25.40
CA ALA A 274 21.83 -14.69 26.81
C ALA A 274 20.67 -15.62 27.20
N ILE A 275 19.94 -16.15 26.21
CA ILE A 275 18.89 -17.14 26.41
C ILE A 275 19.53 -18.54 26.51
N ASP A 276 19.37 -19.17 27.65
CA ASP A 276 19.89 -20.50 27.97
C ASP A 276 18.78 -21.57 28.01
N ALA A 277 19.15 -22.81 28.32
CA ALA A 277 18.19 -23.91 28.50
C ALA A 277 17.20 -23.64 29.65
N VAL A 278 17.65 -23.03 30.77
CA VAL A 278 16.79 -22.79 31.94
C VAL A 278 15.69 -21.78 31.63
N PHE A 279 15.98 -20.73 30.87
CA PHE A 279 14.96 -19.80 30.36
C PHE A 279 13.94 -20.52 29.47
N LEU A 280 14.41 -21.36 28.55
CA LEU A 280 13.55 -22.06 27.59
C LEU A 280 12.69 -23.14 28.26
N GLU A 281 13.21 -23.88 29.24
CA GLU A 281 12.46 -24.83 30.07
C GLU A 281 11.39 -24.10 30.91
N LYS A 282 11.73 -22.98 31.57
CA LYS A 282 10.76 -22.13 32.27
C LYS A 282 9.68 -21.61 31.33
N LEU A 283 10.02 -21.25 30.09
CA LEU A 283 9.08 -20.76 29.09
C LEU A 283 8.14 -21.87 28.57
N ALA A 284 8.66 -23.08 28.35
CA ALA A 284 7.91 -24.26 27.91
C ALA A 284 6.98 -24.82 29.01
N ALA A 285 7.32 -24.63 30.29
CA ALA A 285 6.50 -25.04 31.43
C ALA A 285 5.32 -24.11 31.74
N LEU A 286 5.20 -22.97 31.05
CA LEU A 286 4.06 -22.05 31.16
C LEU A 286 2.96 -22.40 30.15
N ASP A 287 1.72 -22.05 30.49
CA ASP A 287 0.62 -22.06 29.52
C ASP A 287 0.93 -21.13 28.32
N VAL A 288 0.52 -21.57 27.13
CA VAL A 288 0.79 -20.90 25.83
C VAL A 288 0.28 -19.46 25.81
N LEU A 289 -0.87 -19.17 26.45
CA LEU A 289 -1.40 -17.81 26.54
C LEU A 289 -0.48 -16.96 27.44
N LYS A 290 -0.12 -17.47 28.62
CA LYS A 290 0.71 -16.75 29.60
C LYS A 290 2.13 -16.47 29.07
N ALA A 291 2.79 -17.49 28.51
CA ALA A 291 4.09 -17.32 27.85
C ALA A 291 4.02 -16.31 26.71
N SER A 292 2.96 -16.35 25.90
CA SER A 292 2.72 -15.37 24.83
C SER A 292 2.51 -13.95 25.35
N GLN A 293 1.73 -13.77 26.42
CA GLN A 293 1.48 -12.45 27.02
C GLN A 293 2.75 -11.83 27.61
N MET A 294 3.58 -12.63 28.29
CA MET A 294 4.84 -12.18 28.90
C MET A 294 5.85 -11.69 27.85
N LEU A 295 5.97 -12.40 26.72
CA LEU A 295 6.82 -11.99 25.60
C LEU A 295 6.26 -10.78 24.82
N GLU A 296 4.93 -10.68 24.69
CA GLU A 296 4.29 -9.50 24.07
C GLU A 296 4.52 -8.23 24.91
N TYR A 297 4.47 -8.32 26.24
CA TYR A 297 4.67 -7.18 27.13
C TYR A 297 6.07 -6.55 26.99
N LEU A 298 7.14 -7.35 26.87
CA LEU A 298 8.50 -6.83 26.60
C LEU A 298 8.57 -6.00 25.31
N VAL A 299 7.80 -6.38 24.28
CA VAL A 299 7.77 -5.67 23.00
C VAL A 299 6.88 -4.43 23.08
N ASP A 300 5.73 -4.52 23.76
CA ASP A 300 4.81 -3.39 23.94
C ASP A 300 5.44 -2.27 24.76
N GLU A 301 6.19 -2.57 25.82
CA GLU A 301 6.86 -1.58 26.68
C GLU A 301 8.31 -1.28 26.26
N GLU A 302 8.79 -1.86 25.15
CA GLU A 302 10.16 -1.71 24.61
C GLU A 302 11.30 -2.12 25.57
N ILE A 303 11.01 -2.98 26.55
CA ILE A 303 11.95 -3.40 27.61
C ILE A 303 13.03 -4.33 27.02
N GLN A 304 14.27 -3.86 27.00
CA GLN A 304 15.44 -4.69 26.70
C GLN A 304 16.02 -5.28 28.00
N LEU A 305 15.98 -6.60 28.15
CA LEU A 305 16.58 -7.30 29.29
C LEU A 305 18.04 -7.69 29.00
N GLU A 306 18.95 -7.45 29.95
CA GLU A 306 20.31 -8.02 29.89
C GLU A 306 20.35 -9.48 30.36
N ASP A 307 19.46 -9.86 31.28
CA ASP A 307 19.26 -11.24 31.76
C ASP A 307 17.80 -11.67 31.49
N PRO A 308 17.56 -12.64 30.58
CA PRO A 308 16.22 -13.12 30.28
C PRO A 308 15.47 -13.74 31.46
N LEU A 309 16.15 -14.26 32.50
CA LEU A 309 15.47 -14.95 33.62
C LEU A 309 14.61 -14.00 34.46
N GLN A 310 14.94 -12.70 34.47
CA GLN A 310 14.17 -11.65 35.15
C GLN A 310 12.70 -11.61 34.71
N LEU A 311 12.41 -12.00 33.46
CA LEU A 311 11.06 -12.11 32.90
C LEU A 311 10.12 -12.99 33.75
N PHE A 312 10.66 -14.00 34.44
CA PHE A 312 9.88 -14.92 35.29
C PHE A 312 9.80 -14.50 36.75
N GLU A 313 10.69 -13.61 37.21
CA GLU A 313 10.93 -13.34 38.63
C GLU A 313 10.14 -12.13 39.11
N ASP A 314 10.07 -11.06 38.32
CA ASP A 314 9.32 -9.85 38.64
C ASP A 314 7.80 -10.10 38.64
N ALA A 315 7.08 -9.39 39.52
CA ALA A 315 5.63 -9.36 39.55
C ALA A 315 5.04 -8.64 38.33
N GLN A 316 5.68 -7.58 37.82
CA GLN A 316 5.12 -6.73 36.74
C GLN A 316 4.83 -7.55 35.47
N TYR A 317 5.74 -8.44 35.08
CA TYR A 317 5.59 -9.29 33.89
C TYR A 317 4.53 -10.39 34.06
N ARG A 318 4.20 -10.79 35.30
CA ARG A 318 3.31 -11.92 35.59
C ARG A 318 1.82 -11.60 35.44
N TYR A 319 1.44 -10.32 35.41
CA TYR A 319 0.05 -9.83 35.41
C TYR A 319 -0.41 -9.25 34.06
N ALA A 320 0.18 -9.69 32.95
CA ALA A 320 -0.16 -9.21 31.61
C ALA A 320 -1.64 -9.47 31.24
N PRO A 321 -2.33 -8.50 30.59
CA PRO A 321 -3.80 -8.45 30.51
C PRO A 321 -4.46 -9.54 29.64
N THR A 322 -5.70 -9.90 30.01
CA THR A 322 -6.43 -11.10 29.59
C THR A 322 -6.89 -11.14 28.12
N LYS A 323 -7.10 -12.37 27.64
CA LYS A 323 -7.55 -12.85 26.31
C LYS A 323 -8.31 -11.84 25.42
N ARG A 324 -7.77 -11.63 24.21
CA ARG A 324 -8.41 -10.82 23.14
C ARG A 324 -9.67 -11.49 22.58
N LYS A 325 -10.84 -10.86 22.71
CA LYS A 325 -11.93 -11.04 21.73
C LYS A 325 -11.56 -10.32 20.42
N ILE A 326 -11.85 -10.96 19.30
CA ILE A 326 -11.62 -10.42 17.94
C ILE A 326 -12.99 -10.41 17.23
N PRO A 327 -13.40 -9.28 16.61
CA PRO A 327 -14.66 -9.22 15.87
C PRO A 327 -14.72 -10.24 14.73
N TYR A 328 -15.91 -10.74 14.39
CA TYR A 328 -16.10 -11.87 13.47
C TYR A 328 -15.54 -11.63 12.05
N TYR A 329 -15.42 -10.36 11.65
CA TYR A 329 -14.94 -9.93 10.33
C TYR A 329 -13.43 -9.63 10.33
N CYS A 330 -12.74 -9.83 11.45
CA CYS A 330 -11.30 -9.61 11.60
C CYS A 330 -10.52 -10.93 11.76
N SER A 331 -9.22 -10.86 11.49
CA SER A 331 -8.26 -11.96 11.61
C SER A 331 -6.97 -11.47 12.28
N LEU A 332 -6.29 -12.35 13.01
CA LEU A 332 -4.97 -12.08 13.57
C LEU A 332 -3.90 -12.40 12.52
N VAL A 333 -3.11 -11.41 12.11
CA VAL A 333 -2.18 -11.52 10.97
C VAL A 333 -0.73 -11.46 11.46
N LEU A 334 0.06 -12.50 11.16
CA LEU A 334 1.51 -12.52 11.37
C LEU A 334 2.21 -11.59 10.38
N LYS A 335 3.31 -10.93 10.79
CA LYS A 335 3.99 -9.89 10.00
C LYS A 335 5.51 -10.00 10.06
N ALA A 336 6.16 -10.06 8.89
CA ALA A 336 7.61 -10.07 8.73
C ALA A 336 8.09 -8.97 7.77
N ASN A 337 9.11 -8.22 8.19
CA ASN A 337 9.76 -7.19 7.40
C ASN A 337 11.12 -7.71 6.92
N VAL A 338 11.27 -7.89 5.61
CA VAL A 338 12.54 -8.26 4.96
C VAL A 338 13.23 -6.98 4.49
N THR A 339 14.44 -6.75 4.98
CA THR A 339 15.26 -5.59 4.59
C THR A 339 16.47 -6.06 3.77
N PRO A 340 17.32 -5.16 3.21
CA PRO A 340 18.50 -5.56 2.45
C PRO A 340 19.45 -6.51 3.19
N THR A 341 19.57 -6.40 4.53
CA THR A 341 20.45 -7.26 5.34
C THR A 341 19.76 -8.07 6.43
N SER A 342 18.49 -7.82 6.76
CA SER A 342 17.82 -8.43 7.94
C SER A 342 16.53 -9.19 7.62
N LEU A 343 16.02 -9.93 8.61
CA LEU A 343 14.64 -10.40 8.73
C LEU A 343 14.12 -9.97 10.11
N LYS A 344 13.18 -9.03 10.15
CA LYS A 344 12.60 -8.48 11.38
C LYS A 344 11.16 -8.94 11.53
N LEU A 345 10.82 -9.62 12.62
CA LEU A 345 9.45 -10.02 12.89
C LEU A 345 8.70 -8.93 13.67
N ASN A 346 7.37 -8.98 13.60
CA ASN A 346 6.46 -8.08 14.32
C ASN A 346 5.43 -8.88 15.11
N LEU A 347 4.86 -8.31 16.17
CA LEU A 347 3.76 -8.95 16.87
C LEU A 347 2.54 -9.17 15.95
N PRO A 348 1.72 -10.21 16.20
CA PRO A 348 0.51 -10.45 15.43
C PRO A 348 -0.54 -9.36 15.71
N ASN A 349 -1.06 -8.75 14.65
CA ASN A 349 -2.01 -7.62 14.76
C ASN A 349 -3.37 -7.99 14.18
N VAL A 350 -4.43 -7.34 14.69
CA VAL A 350 -5.80 -7.58 14.23
C VAL A 350 -6.06 -6.73 12.98
N GLU A 351 -6.44 -7.38 11.88
CA GLU A 351 -6.79 -6.72 10.62
C GLU A 351 -8.18 -7.19 10.16
N SER A 352 -8.91 -6.30 9.47
CA SER A 352 -10.14 -6.66 8.76
C SER A 352 -9.84 -7.73 7.70
N SER A 353 -10.64 -8.79 7.70
CA SER A 353 -10.41 -9.98 6.89
C SER A 353 -10.70 -9.77 5.40
N ASN A 354 -10.26 -10.75 4.61
CA ASN A 354 -10.63 -10.92 3.20
C ASN A 354 -11.19 -12.34 3.00
N ARG A 355 -11.72 -12.62 1.80
CA ARG A 355 -12.38 -13.89 1.46
C ARG A 355 -11.51 -15.12 1.76
N VAL A 356 -10.21 -15.04 1.51
CA VAL A 356 -9.26 -16.15 1.75
C VAL A 356 -9.10 -16.40 3.24
N MET A 357 -8.87 -15.35 4.05
CA MET A 357 -8.77 -15.47 5.50
C MET A 357 -10.06 -15.99 6.15
N ARG A 358 -11.23 -15.61 5.62
CA ARG A 358 -12.53 -16.15 6.06
C ARG A 358 -12.70 -17.63 5.73
N LYS A 359 -12.31 -18.06 4.52
CA LYS A 359 -12.40 -19.48 4.11
C LYS A 359 -11.47 -20.39 4.92
N TYR A 360 -10.24 -19.93 5.19
CA TYR A 360 -9.20 -20.69 5.91
C TYR A 360 -9.03 -20.20 7.35
N ASN A 361 -10.15 -19.84 8.01
CA ASN A 361 -10.18 -19.26 9.36
C ASN A 361 -9.58 -20.18 10.44
N ASN A 362 -9.60 -21.49 10.22
CA ASN A 362 -8.96 -22.50 11.07
C ASN A 362 -7.42 -22.56 10.93
N LEU A 363 -6.84 -21.83 9.97
CA LEU A 363 -5.41 -21.80 9.66
C LEU A 363 -4.85 -20.36 9.64
N GLN A 364 -5.42 -19.42 10.41
CA GLN A 364 -4.94 -18.02 10.46
C GLN A 364 -3.44 -17.93 10.80
N ASP A 365 -2.95 -18.78 11.69
CA ASP A 365 -1.54 -18.84 12.11
C ASP A 365 -0.59 -19.39 11.02
N ARG A 366 -1.12 -19.87 9.90
CA ARG A 366 -0.36 -20.28 8.71
C ARG A 366 -0.17 -19.14 7.70
N PHE A 367 -0.86 -18.00 7.85
CA PHE A 367 -0.69 -16.85 6.95
C PHE A 367 0.33 -15.85 7.47
N LEU A 368 1.20 -15.36 6.58
CA LEU A 368 2.23 -14.37 6.89
C LEU A 368 2.17 -13.20 5.90
N ARG A 369 2.01 -11.98 6.42
CA ARG A 369 2.19 -10.73 5.67
C ARG A 369 3.69 -10.42 5.61
N VAL A 370 4.26 -10.37 4.42
CA VAL A 370 5.69 -10.03 4.22
C VAL A 370 5.79 -8.65 3.58
N GLN A 371 6.65 -7.77 4.07
CA GLN A 371 6.91 -6.44 3.50
C GLN A 371 8.41 -6.20 3.27
N PHE A 372 8.75 -5.54 2.16
CA PHE A 372 10.13 -5.28 1.74
C PHE A 372 10.49 -3.78 1.94
N LEU A 373 11.33 -3.50 2.93
CA LEU A 373 11.60 -2.14 3.43
C LEU A 373 13.10 -1.78 3.40
N SER A 374 13.44 -0.50 3.59
CA SER A 374 14.79 -0.08 3.94
C SER A 374 15.22 -0.63 5.31
N GLU A 375 16.52 -0.63 5.61
CA GLU A 375 17.04 -1.15 6.89
C GLU A 375 16.47 -0.40 8.12
N THR A 376 16.23 0.90 7.95
CA THR A 376 15.55 1.80 8.89
C THR A 376 14.05 1.55 9.04
N GLU A 377 13.46 0.69 8.22
CA GLU A 377 12.01 0.45 8.04
C GLU A 377 11.19 1.70 7.65
N SER A 378 11.84 2.86 7.51
CA SER A 378 11.21 4.17 7.30
C SER A 378 10.94 4.53 5.82
N ASN A 379 11.37 3.68 4.87
CA ASN A 379 11.20 3.88 3.43
C ASN A 379 11.10 2.53 2.69
N ARG A 380 10.74 2.56 1.39
CA ARG A 380 10.95 1.41 0.49
C ARG A 380 12.44 1.20 0.20
N ILE A 381 12.81 0.00 -0.26
CA ILE A 381 14.14 -0.29 -0.79
C ILE A 381 14.49 0.69 -1.93
N ALA A 382 15.61 1.39 -1.80
CA ALA A 382 15.99 2.49 -2.68
C ALA A 382 16.62 2.04 -4.00
N LYS A 383 16.31 2.79 -5.08
CA LYS A 383 16.98 2.70 -6.39
C LYS A 383 18.18 3.63 -6.41
N ASP A 384 19.29 3.16 -5.86
CA ASP A 384 20.55 3.92 -5.85
C ASP A 384 21.28 3.84 -7.22
N ARG A 385 22.34 4.63 -7.39
CA ARG A 385 23.23 4.61 -8.56
C ARG A 385 24.11 3.36 -8.64
N TYR A 386 24.40 2.74 -7.50
CA TYR A 386 25.22 1.53 -7.40
C TYR A 386 24.36 0.28 -7.57
N ASN A 387 24.91 -0.77 -8.17
CA ASN A 387 24.09 -1.87 -8.67
C ASN A 387 23.56 -2.79 -7.55
N ASN A 388 22.38 -2.47 -7.02
CA ASN A 388 21.69 -3.18 -5.93
C ASN A 388 21.17 -4.60 -6.30
N ASP A 389 21.77 -5.29 -7.27
CA ASP A 389 21.25 -6.57 -7.76
C ASP A 389 21.21 -7.68 -6.70
N ASP A 390 22.15 -7.74 -5.76
CA ASP A 390 22.10 -8.71 -4.66
C ASP A 390 20.96 -8.47 -3.66
N VAL A 391 20.46 -7.23 -3.54
CA VAL A 391 19.24 -6.92 -2.79
C VAL A 391 18.01 -7.47 -3.54
N TRP A 392 17.96 -7.31 -4.86
CA TRP A 392 16.88 -7.90 -5.67
C TRP A 392 16.96 -9.44 -5.70
N LYS A 393 18.17 -10.04 -5.65
CA LYS A 393 18.37 -11.49 -5.45
C LYS A 393 17.92 -11.97 -4.07
N ARG A 394 18.07 -11.18 -2.99
CA ARG A 394 17.49 -11.49 -1.67
C ARG A 394 15.96 -11.51 -1.72
N LEU A 395 15.35 -10.56 -2.43
CA LEU A 395 13.90 -10.52 -2.65
C LEU A 395 13.41 -11.73 -3.48
N LEU A 396 14.13 -12.13 -4.53
CA LEU A 396 13.84 -13.35 -5.29
C LEU A 396 13.96 -14.60 -4.41
N ARG A 397 15.04 -14.75 -3.63
CA ARG A 397 15.23 -15.84 -2.65
C ARG A 397 14.05 -15.95 -1.70
N ALA A 398 13.59 -14.83 -1.12
CA ALA A 398 12.43 -14.81 -0.21
C ALA A 398 11.17 -15.40 -0.87
N LEU A 399 10.89 -15.00 -2.12
CA LEU A 399 9.70 -15.42 -2.85
C LEU A 399 9.78 -16.86 -3.38
N HIS A 400 10.97 -17.31 -3.80
CA HIS A 400 11.22 -18.63 -4.40
C HIS A 400 11.49 -19.73 -3.37
N LYS A 401 12.19 -19.44 -2.27
CA LYS A 401 12.56 -20.42 -1.23
C LYS A 401 11.80 -20.26 0.08
N GLY A 402 11.03 -19.18 0.22
CA GLY A 402 10.22 -18.92 1.40
C GLY A 402 10.98 -18.25 2.55
N ILE A 403 10.28 -18.11 3.68
CA ILE A 403 10.81 -17.62 4.94
C ILE A 403 10.58 -18.68 6.01
N ARG A 404 11.64 -19.12 6.71
CA ARG A 404 11.56 -20.03 7.86
C ARG A 404 11.44 -19.23 9.16
N ILE A 405 10.50 -19.61 10.01
CA ILE A 405 10.32 -19.14 11.39
C ILE A 405 10.05 -20.39 12.24
N GLY A 406 10.90 -20.67 13.23
CA GLY A 406 10.91 -21.94 13.95
C GLY A 406 11.02 -23.16 13.03
N ASP A 407 10.10 -24.11 13.21
CA ASP A 407 9.90 -25.31 12.38
C ASP A 407 9.21 -25.02 11.03
N ARG A 408 8.52 -23.88 10.91
CA ARG A 408 7.63 -23.58 9.78
C ARG A 408 8.33 -22.85 8.66
N ILE A 409 8.17 -23.36 7.44
CA ILE A 409 8.50 -22.63 6.20
C ILE A 409 7.21 -22.02 5.65
N TYR A 410 7.25 -20.71 5.45
CA TYR A 410 6.21 -19.92 4.79
C TYR A 410 6.62 -19.70 3.34
N GLU A 411 5.76 -20.06 2.40
CA GLU A 411 5.97 -19.92 0.96
C GLU A 411 5.19 -18.73 0.41
N PHE A 412 5.66 -18.14 -0.69
CA PHE A 412 4.89 -17.13 -1.42
C PHE A 412 3.53 -17.70 -1.87
N LEU A 413 2.44 -17.02 -1.51
CA LEU A 413 1.07 -17.35 -1.93
C LEU A 413 0.60 -16.41 -3.05
N ALA A 414 0.51 -15.10 -2.77
CA ALA A 414 -0.14 -14.13 -3.66
C ALA A 414 0.22 -12.67 -3.28
N PHE A 415 -0.18 -11.70 -4.11
CA PHE A 415 -0.15 -10.27 -3.79
C PHE A 415 -1.45 -9.59 -4.22
N GLY A 416 -1.91 -8.59 -3.46
CA GLY A 416 -2.94 -7.63 -3.88
C GLY A 416 -2.31 -6.37 -4.49
N ASN A 417 -3.06 -5.62 -5.31
CA ASN A 417 -2.54 -4.43 -5.98
C ASN A 417 -2.09 -3.31 -5.02
N SER A 418 -2.76 -3.10 -3.88
CA SER A 418 -2.30 -2.16 -2.84
C SER A 418 -1.09 -2.70 -2.09
N GLN A 419 -1.14 -3.97 -1.68
CA GLN A 419 0.00 -4.66 -1.04
C GLN A 419 1.28 -4.50 -1.88
N LEU A 420 1.24 -4.81 -3.19
CA LEU A 420 2.39 -4.71 -4.08
C LEU A 420 2.89 -3.26 -4.28
N ARG A 421 1.99 -2.25 -4.22
CA ARG A 421 2.38 -0.83 -4.14
C ARG A 421 3.07 -0.49 -2.82
N GLU A 422 2.63 -1.08 -1.71
CA GLU A 422 3.26 -0.94 -0.39
C GLU A 422 4.55 -1.78 -0.24
N GLY A 423 4.98 -2.48 -1.28
CA GLY A 423 6.12 -3.40 -1.22
C GLY A 423 5.83 -4.63 -0.36
N SER A 424 4.57 -5.03 -0.21
CA SER A 424 4.13 -6.18 0.58
C SER A 424 3.43 -7.25 -0.27
N VAL A 425 3.40 -8.47 0.29
CA VAL A 425 2.87 -9.69 -0.33
C VAL A 425 2.24 -10.59 0.74
N THR A 426 1.60 -11.69 0.34
CA THR A 426 1.01 -12.70 1.22
C THR A 426 1.74 -14.02 1.05
N PHE A 427 2.14 -14.62 2.16
CA PHE A 427 2.76 -15.95 2.26
C PHE A 427 1.84 -16.89 3.06
N PHE A 428 2.01 -18.20 2.86
CA PHE A 428 1.30 -19.25 3.59
C PHE A 428 2.26 -20.40 3.93
N CYS A 429 2.12 -20.99 5.11
CA CYS A 429 2.84 -22.19 5.52
C CYS A 429 1.98 -23.44 5.21
N PRO A 430 2.41 -24.33 4.28
CA PRO A 430 1.66 -25.53 3.94
C PRO A 430 1.35 -26.45 5.13
N THR A 431 0.38 -27.33 4.91
CA THR A 431 0.00 -28.43 5.81
C THR A 431 -0.16 -29.73 5.03
N ALA A 432 -0.32 -30.87 5.70
CA ALA A 432 -0.54 -32.17 5.05
C ALA A 432 -1.83 -32.25 4.20
N HIS A 433 -2.72 -31.25 4.27
CA HIS A 433 -4.02 -31.24 3.59
C HIS A 433 -4.32 -29.95 2.80
N VAL A 434 -3.47 -28.92 2.91
CA VAL A 434 -3.65 -27.62 2.23
C VAL A 434 -2.28 -27.08 1.84
N SER A 435 -2.01 -26.98 0.54
CA SER A 435 -0.86 -26.29 -0.03
C SER A 435 -1.21 -24.88 -0.53
N CYS A 436 -0.19 -24.10 -0.89
CA CYS A 436 -0.38 -22.82 -1.57
C CYS A 436 -1.15 -22.96 -2.89
N ASP A 437 -0.99 -24.07 -3.62
CA ASP A 437 -1.64 -24.28 -4.90
C ASP A 437 -3.10 -24.71 -4.77
N ASP A 438 -3.47 -25.38 -3.68
CA ASP A 438 -4.88 -25.71 -3.41
C ASP A 438 -5.67 -24.45 -3.03
N ILE A 439 -5.04 -23.54 -2.28
CA ILE A 439 -5.59 -22.20 -2.03
C ILE A 439 -5.77 -21.43 -3.37
N ARG A 440 -4.78 -21.47 -4.27
CA ARG A 440 -4.86 -20.82 -5.60
C ARG A 440 -5.98 -21.38 -6.46
N LYS A 441 -6.07 -22.71 -6.61
CA LYS A 441 -7.14 -23.40 -7.36
C LYS A 441 -8.53 -23.01 -6.83
N TRP A 442 -8.67 -22.89 -5.51
CA TRP A 442 -9.94 -22.49 -4.89
C TRP A 442 -10.36 -21.03 -5.18
N LEU A 443 -9.44 -20.13 -5.56
CA LEU A 443 -9.81 -18.73 -5.85
C LEU A 443 -10.75 -18.62 -7.07
N GLY A 444 -10.55 -19.46 -8.09
CA GLY A 444 -11.31 -19.47 -9.35
C GLY A 444 -10.50 -20.03 -10.53
N ASN A 445 -11.10 -20.01 -11.71
CA ASN A 445 -10.41 -20.31 -12.97
C ASN A 445 -9.73 -19.05 -13.53
N PHE A 446 -8.46 -19.15 -13.92
CA PHE A 446 -7.68 -18.04 -14.48
C PHE A 446 -7.01 -18.39 -15.82
N ASP A 447 -7.34 -19.55 -16.39
CA ASP A 447 -6.59 -20.20 -17.48
C ASP A 447 -6.65 -19.40 -18.79
N HIS A 448 -7.67 -18.56 -18.92
CA HIS A 448 -7.89 -17.59 -19.98
C HIS A 448 -7.03 -16.31 -19.87
N ILE A 449 -6.19 -16.17 -18.83
CA ILE A 449 -5.38 -14.98 -18.57
C ILE A 449 -3.89 -15.30 -18.72
N ARG A 450 -3.32 -14.97 -19.88
CA ARG A 450 -1.92 -15.26 -20.21
C ARG A 450 -0.93 -14.14 -19.85
N ASN A 451 -1.40 -12.94 -19.54
CA ASN A 451 -0.58 -11.86 -19.01
C ASN A 451 -0.41 -11.99 -17.49
N VAL A 452 0.84 -12.14 -17.05
CA VAL A 452 1.25 -12.34 -15.65
C VAL A 452 0.74 -11.25 -14.70
N ALA A 453 0.77 -9.98 -15.12
CA ALA A 453 0.33 -8.87 -14.28
C ALA A 453 -1.19 -8.88 -14.08
N LYS A 454 -1.95 -9.07 -15.18
CA LYS A 454 -3.40 -9.25 -15.19
C LYS A 454 -3.83 -10.45 -14.33
N PHE A 455 -3.12 -11.57 -14.43
CA PHE A 455 -3.35 -12.79 -13.62
C PHE A 455 -3.14 -12.51 -12.13
N GLY A 456 -1.98 -11.95 -11.76
CA GLY A 456 -1.69 -11.53 -10.39
C GLY A 456 -2.69 -10.53 -9.82
N ALA A 457 -3.14 -9.57 -10.63
CA ALA A 457 -4.17 -8.60 -10.27
C ALA A 457 -5.58 -9.20 -10.11
N ARG A 458 -5.87 -10.38 -10.69
CA ARG A 458 -7.12 -11.13 -10.44
C ARG A 458 -7.05 -11.98 -9.19
N ILE A 459 -5.98 -12.76 -9.00
CA ILE A 459 -5.71 -13.46 -7.73
C ILE A 459 -5.74 -12.46 -6.56
N GLY A 460 -5.06 -11.32 -6.71
CA GLY A 460 -5.01 -10.25 -5.72
C GLY A 460 -6.35 -9.64 -5.36
N GLN A 461 -7.40 -9.77 -6.19
CA GLN A 461 -8.72 -9.23 -5.88
C GLN A 461 -9.43 -10.06 -4.78
N CYS A 462 -9.14 -11.35 -4.63
CA CYS A 462 -9.64 -12.19 -3.53
C CYS A 462 -9.04 -11.82 -2.16
N PHE A 463 -7.89 -11.14 -2.15
CA PHE A 463 -7.24 -10.60 -0.95
C PHE A 463 -7.68 -9.15 -0.62
N SER A 464 -8.74 -8.65 -1.27
CA SER A 464 -9.34 -7.34 -0.94
C SER A 464 -9.94 -7.38 0.47
N THR A 465 -9.55 -6.46 1.34
CA THR A 465 -10.25 -6.17 2.61
C THR A 465 -11.72 -5.89 2.31
N THR A 466 -12.62 -6.65 2.92
CA THR A 466 -14.04 -6.73 2.53
C THR A 466 -14.89 -7.20 3.69
N ARG A 467 -16.13 -6.71 3.81
CA ARG A 467 -17.14 -7.22 4.75
C ARG A 467 -18.13 -8.11 4.02
N GLU A 468 -18.31 -9.33 4.52
CA GLU A 468 -19.25 -10.33 4.05
C GLU A 468 -20.66 -10.02 4.58
N VAL A 469 -21.68 -10.09 3.71
CA VAL A 469 -23.07 -9.80 4.10
C VAL A 469 -23.77 -11.09 4.54
N ARG A 470 -23.76 -11.38 5.84
CA ARG A 470 -24.13 -12.69 6.41
C ARG A 470 -25.63 -12.97 6.42
N GLY A 471 -26.48 -11.94 6.55
CA GLY A 471 -27.93 -12.05 6.47
C GLY A 471 -28.46 -12.43 5.08
N VAL A 472 -27.60 -12.40 4.05
CA VAL A 472 -27.98 -12.62 2.65
C VAL A 472 -27.53 -14.01 2.18
N ARG A 473 -28.50 -14.91 1.93
CA ARG A 473 -28.26 -16.08 1.06
C ARG A 473 -27.90 -15.58 -0.34
N VAL A 474 -27.01 -16.31 -1.03
CA VAL A 474 -26.48 -15.97 -2.37
C VAL A 474 -27.58 -15.34 -3.26
N PRO A 475 -27.43 -14.07 -3.67
CA PRO A 475 -28.48 -13.36 -4.39
C PRO A 475 -28.65 -13.90 -5.80
N THR A 476 -29.80 -13.61 -6.41
CA THR A 476 -30.10 -14.02 -7.78
C THR A 476 -29.26 -13.19 -8.76
N ILE A 477 -28.22 -13.79 -9.33
CA ILE A 477 -27.38 -13.13 -10.33
C ILE A 477 -28.10 -13.14 -11.67
N ARG A 478 -28.32 -11.95 -12.24
CA ARG A 478 -28.84 -11.77 -13.60
C ARG A 478 -27.75 -11.14 -14.46
N HIS A 479 -27.35 -11.78 -15.55
CA HIS A 479 -26.42 -11.14 -16.48
C HIS A 479 -27.16 -10.14 -17.36
N ILE A 480 -26.52 -8.98 -17.59
CA ILE A 480 -26.99 -7.91 -18.47
C ILE A 480 -25.81 -7.39 -19.30
N ASP A 481 -26.09 -6.84 -20.48
CA ASP A 481 -25.05 -6.33 -21.37
C ASP A 481 -24.47 -4.99 -20.91
N ASP A 482 -23.25 -4.71 -21.36
CA ASP A 482 -22.64 -3.39 -21.28
C ASP A 482 -23.23 -2.45 -22.33
N ILE A 483 -23.38 -1.17 -21.98
CA ILE A 483 -23.83 -0.15 -22.93
C ILE A 483 -22.60 0.34 -23.70
N GLU A 484 -22.42 -0.18 -24.90
CA GLU A 484 -21.30 0.16 -25.79
C GLU A 484 -21.80 0.99 -27.00
N ALA A 485 -21.03 2.01 -27.37
CA ALA A 485 -21.27 2.78 -28.60
C ALA A 485 -19.94 3.20 -29.24
N LYS A 486 -19.82 3.02 -30.56
CA LYS A 486 -18.62 3.36 -31.36
C LYS A 486 -17.29 2.73 -30.87
N GLY A 487 -17.35 1.65 -30.08
CA GLY A 487 -16.20 0.98 -29.48
C GLY A 487 -15.81 1.49 -28.08
N GLU A 488 -16.55 2.46 -27.53
CA GLU A 488 -16.41 2.92 -26.14
C GLU A 488 -17.51 2.29 -25.27
N CYS A 489 -17.13 1.84 -24.08
CA CYS A 489 -18.06 1.33 -23.07
C CYS A 489 -18.44 2.45 -22.08
N PHE A 490 -19.74 2.58 -21.80
CA PHE A 490 -20.30 3.58 -20.89
C PHE A 490 -20.65 2.99 -19.51
N THR A 491 -20.48 1.68 -19.33
CA THR A 491 -20.86 0.93 -18.12
C THR A 491 -19.72 0.14 -17.47
N ASP A 492 -18.47 0.30 -17.90
CA ASP A 492 -17.35 -0.52 -17.39
C ASP A 492 -17.24 -0.42 -15.87
N GLY A 493 -17.56 -1.52 -15.19
CA GLY A 493 -17.50 -1.63 -13.74
C GLY A 493 -18.83 -1.40 -12.99
N VAL A 494 -19.90 -0.89 -13.61
CA VAL A 494 -21.18 -0.61 -12.90
C VAL A 494 -22.32 -1.56 -13.28
N GLY A 495 -23.02 -2.06 -12.27
CA GLY A 495 -24.19 -2.94 -12.38
C GLY A 495 -25.32 -2.46 -11.47
N ILE A 496 -26.34 -3.30 -11.28
CA ILE A 496 -27.57 -2.93 -10.58
C ILE A 496 -27.81 -3.82 -9.36
N ILE A 497 -28.25 -3.24 -8.25
CA ILE A 497 -28.73 -3.95 -7.06
C ILE A 497 -30.21 -3.63 -6.82
N SER A 498 -31.00 -4.66 -6.49
CA SER A 498 -32.41 -4.51 -6.12
C SER A 498 -32.56 -3.79 -4.76
N GLY A 499 -33.55 -2.90 -4.64
CA GLY A 499 -33.71 -2.05 -3.45
C GLY A 499 -33.95 -2.80 -2.12
N LEU A 500 -34.49 -4.02 -2.15
CA LEU A 500 -34.63 -4.86 -0.95
C LEU A 500 -33.28 -5.45 -0.52
N LEU A 501 -32.49 -5.96 -1.46
CA LEU A 501 -31.14 -6.45 -1.17
C LEU A 501 -30.23 -5.30 -0.70
N ALA A 502 -30.36 -4.10 -1.28
CA ALA A 502 -29.68 -2.90 -0.82
C ALA A 502 -30.02 -2.55 0.65
N GLN A 503 -31.29 -2.70 1.06
CA GLN A 503 -31.68 -2.50 2.46
C GLN A 503 -31.04 -3.54 3.38
N LEU A 504 -31.02 -4.83 3.00
CA LEU A 504 -30.33 -5.88 3.79
C LEU A 504 -28.82 -5.65 3.92
N VAL A 505 -28.19 -5.05 2.90
CA VAL A 505 -26.78 -4.61 2.98
C VAL A 505 -26.60 -3.45 3.96
N VAL A 506 -27.55 -2.51 4.02
CA VAL A 506 -27.54 -1.42 5.01
C VAL A 506 -27.76 -1.96 6.42
N ASP A 507 -28.63 -2.96 6.57
CA ASP A 507 -28.94 -3.57 7.87
C ASP A 507 -27.74 -4.36 8.46
N GLU A 508 -27.02 -5.16 7.65
CA GLU A 508 -25.78 -5.82 8.12
C GLU A 508 -24.66 -4.81 8.48
N LEU A 509 -24.63 -3.65 7.81
CA LEU A 509 -23.60 -2.61 7.97
C LEU A 509 -24.05 -1.46 8.90
N GLU A 510 -25.07 -1.70 9.72
CA GLU A 510 -25.84 -0.73 10.52
C GLU A 510 -25.02 0.30 11.32
N LEU A 511 -23.86 -0.09 11.87
CA LEU A 511 -23.04 0.77 12.72
C LEU A 511 -22.19 1.80 11.94
N ASP A 512 -22.11 1.67 10.62
CA ASP A 512 -21.09 2.34 9.80
C ASP A 512 -21.67 3.16 8.62
N ILE A 513 -22.99 3.13 8.42
CA ILE A 513 -23.70 3.83 7.33
C ILE A 513 -24.67 4.87 7.86
N VAL A 514 -24.67 6.07 7.25
CA VAL A 514 -25.62 7.14 7.54
C VAL A 514 -26.63 7.24 6.41
N GLY A 515 -27.87 6.81 6.64
CA GLY A 515 -28.96 6.85 5.67
C GLY A 515 -28.91 5.70 4.65
N ASN A 516 -29.63 5.85 3.54
CA ASN A 516 -29.79 4.81 2.51
C ASN A 516 -28.91 5.14 1.29
N PRO A 517 -27.70 4.57 1.15
CA PRO A 517 -26.81 4.83 0.02
C PRO A 517 -27.39 4.33 -1.30
N SER A 518 -27.17 5.10 -2.38
CA SER A 518 -27.66 4.75 -3.72
C SER A 518 -26.71 3.85 -4.53
N ALA A 519 -25.50 3.59 -4.04
CA ALA A 519 -24.57 2.67 -4.67
C ALA A 519 -23.58 2.04 -3.66
N PHE A 520 -23.04 0.87 -4.02
CA PHE A 520 -22.10 0.09 -3.22
C PHE A 520 -20.93 -0.40 -4.08
N GLN A 521 -19.69 -0.16 -3.66
CA GLN A 521 -18.52 -0.83 -4.21
C GLN A 521 -18.38 -2.23 -3.60
N PHE A 522 -18.28 -3.26 -4.44
CA PHE A 522 -18.41 -4.66 -4.03
C PHE A 522 -17.37 -5.60 -4.65
N ARG A 523 -17.33 -6.83 -4.11
CA ARG A 523 -16.80 -8.05 -4.72
C ARG A 523 -17.87 -9.13 -4.63
N MET A 524 -17.93 -10.02 -5.62
CA MET A 524 -18.77 -11.22 -5.60
C MET A 524 -18.11 -12.24 -6.53
N GLY A 525 -17.53 -13.31 -5.98
CA GLY A 525 -16.74 -14.25 -6.77
C GLY A 525 -15.63 -13.55 -7.57
N GLY A 526 -15.62 -13.78 -8.89
CA GLY A 526 -14.73 -13.10 -9.83
C GLY A 526 -15.25 -11.75 -10.34
N ALA A 527 -16.46 -11.35 -9.97
CA ALA A 527 -17.03 -10.04 -10.28
C ALA A 527 -16.57 -8.95 -9.29
N LYS A 528 -16.35 -7.75 -9.84
CA LYS A 528 -15.95 -6.56 -9.07
C LYS A 528 -16.52 -5.29 -9.70
N GLY A 529 -16.84 -4.30 -8.87
CA GLY A 529 -17.16 -2.95 -9.34
C GLY A 529 -18.07 -2.18 -8.39
N VAL A 530 -19.02 -1.44 -8.95
CA VAL A 530 -20.12 -0.74 -8.26
C VAL A 530 -21.47 -1.38 -8.60
N LEU A 531 -22.39 -1.44 -7.63
CA LEU A 531 -23.81 -1.70 -7.87
C LEU A 531 -24.63 -0.48 -7.48
N ALA A 532 -25.41 0.07 -8.42
CA ALA A 532 -26.34 1.17 -8.18
C ALA A 532 -27.76 0.65 -7.87
N VAL A 533 -28.47 1.31 -6.96
CA VAL A 533 -29.84 0.93 -6.57
C VAL A 533 -30.84 1.50 -7.57
N TRP A 534 -31.50 0.63 -8.35
CA TRP A 534 -32.54 1.02 -9.31
C TRP A 534 -33.94 0.50 -8.93
N PRO A 535 -35.02 1.05 -9.51
CA PRO A 535 -36.40 0.60 -9.27
C PRO A 535 -36.66 -0.86 -9.65
N ARG A 536 -37.80 -1.40 -9.18
CA ARG A 536 -38.21 -2.81 -9.37
C ARG A 536 -38.40 -3.24 -10.83
N GLU A 537 -38.52 -2.28 -11.75
CA GLU A 537 -38.50 -2.51 -13.21
C GLU A 537 -37.13 -3.04 -13.68
N TYR A 538 -36.04 -2.57 -13.05
CA TYR A 538 -34.67 -2.95 -13.38
C TYR A 538 -34.22 -4.20 -12.63
N ALA A 539 -34.44 -4.28 -11.31
CA ALA A 539 -34.03 -5.41 -10.48
C ALA A 539 -35.06 -5.76 -9.39
N LYS A 540 -35.46 -7.04 -9.32
CA LYS A 540 -36.54 -7.52 -8.44
C LYS A 540 -36.01 -8.24 -7.20
N HIS A 541 -36.78 -8.24 -6.11
CA HIS A 541 -36.56 -9.02 -4.89
C HIS A 541 -35.09 -9.05 -4.38
N MET A 542 -34.36 -10.13 -4.68
CA MET A 542 -32.98 -10.39 -4.24
C MET A 542 -32.01 -10.45 -5.42
N GLU A 543 -32.29 -9.72 -6.51
CA GLU A 543 -31.47 -9.68 -7.71
C GLU A 543 -30.25 -8.75 -7.59
N VAL A 544 -29.14 -9.19 -8.17
CA VAL A 544 -27.99 -8.38 -8.57
C VAL A 544 -27.81 -8.55 -10.08
N CYS A 545 -27.77 -7.46 -10.83
CA CYS A 545 -27.50 -7.50 -12.26
C CYS A 545 -26.02 -7.21 -12.53
N LEU A 546 -25.31 -8.17 -13.14
CA LEU A 546 -23.87 -8.11 -13.39
C LEU A 546 -23.56 -8.00 -14.89
N ARG A 547 -22.66 -7.07 -15.22
CA ARG A 547 -22.16 -6.85 -16.58
C ARG A 547 -20.92 -7.66 -16.93
N LYS A 548 -20.69 -7.87 -18.22
CA LYS A 548 -19.49 -8.52 -18.76
C LYS A 548 -18.22 -7.78 -18.35
N SER A 549 -18.27 -6.45 -18.33
CA SER A 549 -17.21 -5.60 -17.77
C SER A 549 -16.91 -5.92 -16.31
N GLN A 550 -17.90 -6.25 -15.47
CA GLN A 550 -17.69 -6.51 -14.04
C GLN A 550 -17.11 -7.90 -13.75
N VAL A 551 -17.48 -8.92 -14.51
CA VAL A 551 -17.04 -10.31 -14.32
C VAL A 551 -15.61 -10.47 -14.85
N LYS A 552 -14.63 -10.54 -13.96
CA LYS A 552 -13.21 -10.59 -14.35
C LYS A 552 -12.61 -12.01 -14.39
N PHE A 553 -13.29 -13.03 -13.84
CA PHE A 553 -13.02 -14.48 -13.95
C PHE A 553 -14.21 -15.30 -13.38
N SER A 554 -14.21 -16.63 -13.51
CA SER A 554 -15.24 -17.54 -12.97
C SER A 554 -14.79 -18.28 -11.69
N THR A 555 -15.73 -18.53 -10.78
CA THR A 555 -15.51 -19.23 -9.50
C THR A 555 -16.86 -19.68 -8.92
N GLU A 556 -16.87 -20.66 -8.01
CA GLU A 556 -18.07 -21.14 -7.31
C GLU A 556 -18.52 -20.19 -6.19
N ALA A 557 -17.62 -19.34 -5.69
CA ALA A 557 -17.85 -18.51 -4.51
C ALA A 557 -18.68 -17.25 -4.84
N ASN A 558 -20.00 -17.31 -4.65
CA ASN A 558 -20.95 -16.25 -5.05
C ASN A 558 -21.47 -15.33 -3.92
N THR A 559 -20.78 -15.27 -2.77
CA THR A 559 -21.17 -14.38 -1.66
C THR A 559 -21.00 -12.90 -2.02
N LEU A 560 -21.93 -12.04 -1.57
CA LEU A 560 -21.81 -10.58 -1.69
C LEU A 560 -20.89 -10.03 -0.60
N GLU A 561 -19.89 -9.25 -1.02
CA GLU A 561 -18.89 -8.65 -0.14
C GLU A 561 -18.77 -7.15 -0.44
N ILE A 562 -18.90 -6.30 0.58
CA ILE A 562 -18.88 -4.83 0.43
C ILE A 562 -17.51 -4.27 0.82
N ILE A 563 -17.08 -3.25 0.07
CA ILE A 563 -15.88 -2.45 0.34
C ILE A 563 -16.26 -1.08 0.89
N LYS A 564 -17.14 -0.35 0.18
CA LYS A 564 -17.46 1.06 0.44
C LYS A 564 -18.86 1.37 -0.05
N CYS A 565 -19.60 2.18 0.71
CA CYS A 565 -20.93 2.69 0.32
C CYS A 565 -20.81 4.12 -0.22
N ALA A 566 -21.70 4.52 -1.12
CA ALA A 566 -21.76 5.89 -1.64
C ALA A 566 -22.01 6.91 -0.52
N LYS A 567 -21.22 8.00 -0.51
CA LYS A 567 -21.37 9.14 0.41
C LYS A 567 -20.81 10.41 -0.24
N THR A 568 -21.46 11.55 -0.04
CA THR A 568 -20.92 12.85 -0.46
C THR A 568 -19.94 13.39 0.58
N SER A 569 -18.78 13.83 0.10
CA SER A 569 -17.82 14.65 0.86
C SER A 569 -17.50 15.95 0.10
N THR A 570 -16.89 16.91 0.78
CA THR A 570 -16.50 18.21 0.18
C THR A 570 -15.19 18.07 -0.58
N ALA A 571 -15.17 18.40 -1.88
CA ALA A 571 -13.97 18.23 -2.69
C ALA A 571 -12.87 19.22 -2.31
N THR A 572 -11.62 18.79 -2.51
CA THR A 572 -10.43 19.60 -2.26
C THR A 572 -9.63 19.82 -3.53
N LEU A 573 -9.27 21.07 -3.81
CA LEU A 573 -8.16 21.37 -4.71
C LEU A 573 -6.88 20.75 -4.15
N ASN A 574 -5.93 20.46 -5.05
CA ASN A 574 -4.59 20.00 -4.70
C ASN A 574 -3.58 20.57 -5.71
N ARG A 575 -2.29 20.34 -5.46
CA ARG A 575 -1.18 20.81 -6.32
C ARG A 575 -1.39 20.56 -7.82
N GLN A 576 -1.87 19.38 -8.23
CA GLN A 576 -2.10 19.06 -9.65
C GLN A 576 -3.29 19.83 -10.22
N ILE A 577 -4.43 19.79 -9.53
CA ILE A 577 -5.68 20.45 -9.99
C ILE A 577 -5.50 21.97 -10.09
N ILE A 578 -4.76 22.60 -9.17
CA ILE A 578 -4.46 24.03 -9.22
C ILE A 578 -3.59 24.37 -10.44
N THR A 579 -2.57 23.57 -10.77
CA THR A 579 -1.76 23.77 -11.99
C THR A 579 -2.58 23.63 -13.27
N ILE A 580 -3.53 22.68 -13.32
CA ILE A 580 -4.43 22.52 -14.47
C ILE A 580 -5.39 23.70 -14.57
N LEU A 581 -6.05 24.10 -13.48
CA LEU A 581 -7.00 25.22 -13.50
C LEU A 581 -6.32 26.57 -13.80
N GLU A 582 -5.11 26.81 -13.28
CA GLU A 582 -4.28 27.98 -13.65
C GLU A 582 -3.97 27.99 -15.16
N HIS A 583 -3.63 26.83 -15.73
CA HIS A 583 -3.42 26.68 -17.18
C HIS A 583 -4.70 26.89 -18.00
N LEU A 584 -5.86 26.39 -17.55
CA LEU A 584 -7.17 26.60 -18.16
C LEU A 584 -7.74 28.02 -17.91
N GLY A 585 -6.95 28.93 -17.35
CA GLY A 585 -7.21 30.37 -17.28
C GLY A 585 -7.85 30.88 -15.99
N VAL A 586 -7.98 30.03 -14.95
CA VAL A 586 -8.42 30.45 -13.61
C VAL A 586 -7.32 31.31 -12.97
N PRO A 587 -7.61 32.58 -12.59
CA PRO A 587 -6.56 33.50 -12.16
C PRO A 587 -6.09 33.17 -10.73
N PRO A 588 -4.79 33.27 -10.40
CA PRO A 588 -4.26 32.92 -9.08
C PRO A 588 -4.96 33.59 -7.88
N ARG A 589 -5.55 34.77 -8.08
CA ARG A 589 -6.36 35.47 -7.07
C ARG A 589 -7.57 34.68 -6.57
N ALA A 590 -8.14 33.77 -7.38
CA ALA A 590 -9.26 32.93 -6.97
C ALA A 590 -8.82 31.91 -5.91
N PHE A 591 -7.72 31.19 -6.16
CA PHE A 591 -7.14 30.27 -5.18
C PHE A 591 -6.70 30.99 -3.91
N MET A 592 -6.07 32.18 -4.03
CA MET A 592 -5.67 32.99 -2.87
C MET A 592 -6.87 33.47 -2.04
N ALA A 593 -8.00 33.83 -2.66
CA ALA A 593 -9.20 34.24 -1.95
C ALA A 593 -9.83 33.07 -1.16
N LEU A 594 -9.89 31.88 -1.76
CA LEU A 594 -10.32 30.66 -1.07
C LEU A 594 -9.38 30.29 0.08
N LEU A 595 -8.06 30.36 -0.15
CA LEU A 595 -7.04 30.11 0.87
C LEU A 595 -7.20 31.04 2.08
N ASN A 596 -7.25 32.35 1.85
CA ASN A 596 -7.35 33.34 2.92
C ASN A 596 -8.67 33.20 3.69
N LYS A 597 -9.81 32.98 3.01
CA LYS A 597 -11.09 32.69 3.66
C LYS A 597 -11.01 31.43 4.54
N GLN A 598 -10.36 30.37 4.05
CA GLN A 598 -10.23 29.11 4.80
C GLN A 598 -9.31 29.24 6.03
N ILE A 599 -8.22 30.02 5.94
CA ILE A 599 -7.34 30.30 7.10
C ILE A 599 -8.11 31.12 8.15
N GLN A 600 -8.74 32.23 7.75
CA GLN A 600 -9.55 33.07 8.65
C GLN A 600 -10.63 32.24 9.36
N HIS A 601 -11.35 31.39 8.62
CA HIS A 601 -12.34 30.47 9.19
C HIS A 601 -11.73 29.52 10.25
N TYR A 602 -10.48 29.07 10.10
CA TYR A 602 -9.82 28.23 11.12
C TYR A 602 -9.43 29.02 12.37
N GLU A 603 -9.09 30.30 12.26
CA GLU A 603 -8.84 31.19 13.41
C GLU A 603 -10.15 31.49 14.17
N GLU A 604 -11.22 31.79 13.42
CA GLU A 604 -12.58 31.94 13.96
C GLU A 604 -13.07 30.65 14.62
N ALA A 605 -12.72 29.47 14.09
CA ALA A 605 -13.08 28.18 14.70
C ALA A 605 -12.35 27.89 16.03
N MET A 606 -11.17 28.46 16.29
CA MET A 606 -10.51 28.30 17.59
C MET A 606 -11.10 29.18 18.69
N THR A 607 -11.91 30.19 18.33
CA THR A 607 -12.45 31.20 19.27
C THR A 607 -13.98 31.19 19.35
N SER A 608 -14.66 30.85 18.26
CA SER A 608 -16.12 30.77 18.17
C SER A 608 -16.59 29.34 17.97
N ARG A 609 -17.23 28.78 19.00
CA ARG A 609 -17.88 27.46 18.97
C ARG A 609 -18.85 27.29 17.80
N MET A 610 -19.60 28.34 17.45
CA MET A 610 -20.53 28.29 16.31
C MET A 610 -19.80 28.24 14.97
N ALA A 611 -18.68 28.96 14.82
CA ALA A 611 -17.83 28.87 13.63
C ALA A 611 -17.22 27.47 13.50
N ALA A 612 -16.69 26.91 14.60
CA ALA A 612 -16.18 25.54 14.65
C ALA A 612 -17.25 24.52 14.21
N ILE A 613 -18.46 24.58 14.78
CA ILE A 613 -19.56 23.67 14.42
C ILE A 613 -19.90 23.75 12.92
N ASP A 614 -20.06 24.95 12.35
CA ASP A 614 -20.39 25.08 10.92
C ASP A 614 -19.24 24.59 10.03
N LEU A 615 -18.00 24.94 10.37
CA LEU A 615 -16.81 24.59 9.59
C LEU A 615 -16.55 23.09 9.60
N LEU A 616 -16.60 22.44 10.77
CA LEU A 616 -16.49 20.98 10.91
C LEU A 616 -17.64 20.25 10.22
N THR A 617 -18.87 20.77 10.28
CA THR A 617 -20.04 20.17 9.59
C THR A 617 -19.95 20.31 8.06
N LYS A 618 -19.30 21.37 7.55
CA LYS A 618 -19.03 21.57 6.11
C LYS A 618 -17.83 20.78 5.61
N PHE A 619 -16.80 20.63 6.45
CA PHE A 619 -15.53 20.00 6.10
C PHE A 619 -15.45 18.60 6.71
N VAL A 620 -16.36 17.74 6.25
CA VAL A 620 -16.41 16.32 6.66
C VAL A 620 -15.21 15.56 6.12
N ASP A 621 -14.43 14.98 7.02
CA ASP A 621 -13.33 14.08 6.67
C ASP A 621 -13.82 12.63 6.40
N GLU A 622 -12.96 11.80 5.84
CA GLU A 622 -13.37 10.47 5.36
C GLU A 622 -13.74 9.49 6.48
N ASN A 623 -13.15 9.67 7.67
CA ASN A 623 -13.45 8.92 8.89
C ASN A 623 -14.65 9.51 9.67
N GLN A 624 -15.21 10.64 9.19
CA GLN A 624 -16.32 11.40 9.80
C GLN A 624 -16.04 11.96 11.20
N THR A 625 -14.77 12.00 11.62
CA THR A 625 -14.33 12.53 12.92
C THR A 625 -14.76 13.99 13.12
N THR A 626 -14.71 14.84 12.10
CA THR A 626 -15.17 16.24 12.22
C THR A 626 -16.66 16.34 12.53
N VAL A 627 -17.49 15.39 12.09
CA VAL A 627 -18.92 15.34 12.45
C VAL A 627 -19.07 15.05 13.94
N ILE A 628 -18.31 14.09 14.48
CA ILE A 628 -18.32 13.76 15.91
C ILE A 628 -17.89 14.97 16.74
N VAL A 629 -16.79 15.64 16.39
CA VAL A 629 -16.33 16.86 17.10
C VAL A 629 -17.38 17.98 17.00
N ALA A 630 -18.02 18.17 15.84
CA ALA A 630 -19.11 19.14 15.69
C ALA A 630 -20.33 18.81 16.57
N GLU A 631 -20.55 17.55 16.93
CA GLU A 631 -21.63 17.14 17.84
C GLU A 631 -21.27 17.27 19.31
N LEU A 632 -20.02 16.99 19.68
CA LEU A 632 -19.52 17.27 21.03
C LEU A 632 -19.59 18.78 21.33
N LEU A 633 -19.23 19.63 20.36
CA LEU A 633 -19.38 21.09 20.47
C LEU A 633 -20.85 21.56 20.52
N LYS A 634 -21.79 20.84 19.87
CA LYS A 634 -23.25 21.12 20.01
C LYS A 634 -23.79 20.74 21.39
N ALA A 635 -23.13 19.81 22.09
CA ALA A 635 -23.48 19.37 23.45
C ALA A 635 -22.77 20.18 24.57
N ASP A 636 -22.10 21.28 24.22
CA ASP A 636 -21.36 22.18 25.14
C ASP A 636 -20.11 21.56 25.79
N PHE A 637 -19.55 20.46 25.26
CA PHE A 637 -18.29 19.91 25.79
C PHE A 637 -17.12 20.86 25.57
N GLN A 638 -16.23 20.96 26.57
CA GLN A 638 -15.04 21.83 26.59
C GLN A 638 -13.78 21.10 27.11
N ASP A 639 -13.85 19.78 27.21
CA ASP A 639 -12.84 18.90 27.81
C ASP A 639 -11.50 18.89 27.05
N PRO A 640 -10.40 18.46 27.71
CA PRO A 640 -9.11 18.24 27.07
C PRO A 640 -9.23 17.48 25.74
N PHE A 641 -10.00 16.39 25.69
CA PHE A 641 -10.14 15.58 24.50
C PHE A 641 -10.71 16.35 23.30
N VAL A 642 -11.78 17.14 23.52
CA VAL A 642 -12.44 17.93 22.47
C VAL A 642 -11.55 19.08 22.01
N LYS A 643 -10.89 19.77 22.95
CA LYS A 643 -9.91 20.83 22.65
C LYS A 643 -8.69 20.30 21.92
N ASN A 644 -8.16 19.13 22.29
CA ASN A 644 -7.05 18.47 21.59
C ASN A 644 -7.41 18.09 20.16
N LEU A 645 -8.59 17.50 19.92
CA LEU A 645 -9.05 17.22 18.56
C LEU A 645 -9.21 18.51 17.72
N LEU A 646 -9.71 19.60 18.31
CA LEU A 646 -9.84 20.88 17.59
C LEU A 646 -8.47 21.52 17.28
N LYS A 647 -7.54 21.52 18.24
CA LYS A 647 -6.13 21.94 18.08
C LYS A 647 -5.45 21.13 16.97
N LEU A 648 -5.51 19.79 17.03
CA LEU A 648 -4.94 18.88 16.03
C LEU A 648 -5.57 19.09 14.65
N TRP A 649 -6.89 19.21 14.56
CA TRP A 649 -7.60 19.42 13.29
C TRP A 649 -7.13 20.68 12.56
N ARG A 650 -6.95 21.80 13.27
CA ARG A 650 -6.40 23.04 12.70
C ARG A 650 -4.98 22.82 12.21
N SER A 651 -4.09 22.30 13.05
CA SER A 651 -2.68 22.09 12.72
C SER A 651 -2.49 21.11 11.55
N TRP A 652 -3.21 19.99 11.54
CA TRP A 652 -3.24 19.04 10.42
C TRP A 652 -3.78 19.66 9.12
N SER A 653 -4.85 20.45 9.20
CA SER A 653 -5.45 21.12 8.03
C SER A 653 -4.49 22.14 7.42
N LEU A 654 -3.86 22.99 8.24
CA LEU A 654 -2.84 23.95 7.81
C LEU A 654 -1.60 23.26 7.24
N LYS A 655 -1.13 22.17 7.88
CA LYS A 655 -0.03 21.34 7.35
C LYS A 655 -0.35 20.78 5.97
N LEU A 656 -1.53 20.19 5.75
CA LEU A 656 -1.93 19.67 4.43
C LEU A 656 -2.12 20.79 3.39
N MET A 657 -2.55 21.96 3.83
CA MET A 657 -2.62 23.16 3.00
C MET A 657 -1.22 23.61 2.54
N LYS A 658 -0.21 23.58 3.41
CA LYS A 658 1.21 23.87 3.08
C LYS A 658 1.85 22.78 2.21
N GLU A 659 1.77 21.52 2.63
CA GLU A 659 2.47 20.39 2.00
C GLU A 659 1.81 19.87 0.71
N LYS A 660 0.49 20.01 0.55
CA LYS A 660 -0.28 19.39 -0.56
C LYS A 660 -1.18 20.38 -1.30
N CYS A 661 -1.31 21.62 -0.80
CA CYS A 661 -2.28 22.62 -1.27
C CYS A 661 -3.73 22.10 -1.21
N ARG A 662 -4.07 21.35 -0.14
CA ARG A 662 -5.42 20.81 0.14
C ARG A 662 -6.37 21.94 0.55
N ILE A 663 -6.93 22.65 -0.41
CA ILE A 663 -7.88 23.76 -0.20
C ILE A 663 -9.30 23.23 -0.43
N GLN A 664 -10.22 23.45 0.52
CA GLN A 664 -11.60 22.96 0.43
C GLN A 664 -12.50 23.94 -0.34
N VAL A 665 -13.40 23.42 -1.16
CA VAL A 665 -14.30 24.23 -2.00
C VAL A 665 -15.75 24.07 -1.54
N GLU A 666 -16.33 25.13 -0.97
CA GLU A 666 -17.69 25.13 -0.40
C GLU A 666 -18.79 24.81 -1.44
N LYS A 667 -18.53 25.09 -2.72
CA LYS A 667 -19.39 24.74 -3.87
C LYS A 667 -18.84 23.54 -4.64
N SER A 668 -18.75 22.40 -3.96
CA SER A 668 -18.25 21.16 -4.55
C SER A 668 -18.83 19.90 -3.91
N ALA A 669 -18.68 18.79 -4.63
CA ALA A 669 -18.94 17.43 -4.16
C ALA A 669 -17.80 16.51 -4.61
N PHE A 670 -17.45 15.54 -3.78
CA PHE A 670 -16.63 14.39 -4.13
C PHE A 670 -17.44 13.12 -3.83
N VAL A 671 -17.74 12.36 -4.89
CA VAL A 671 -18.79 11.33 -4.94
C VAL A 671 -18.41 10.18 -5.88
N MET A 672 -18.96 8.99 -5.61
CA MET A 672 -18.81 7.80 -6.47
C MET A 672 -19.57 7.98 -7.79
N GLY A 673 -19.03 7.44 -8.90
CA GLY A 673 -19.71 7.45 -10.20
C GLY A 673 -20.70 6.30 -10.40
N CYS A 674 -21.77 6.56 -11.15
CA CYS A 674 -22.65 5.54 -11.74
C CYS A 674 -23.18 6.02 -13.11
N VAL A 675 -24.01 5.20 -13.76
CA VAL A 675 -24.49 5.42 -15.14
C VAL A 675 -25.99 5.71 -15.18
N ASP A 676 -26.42 6.49 -16.17
CA ASP A 676 -27.82 6.70 -16.51
C ASP A 676 -28.37 5.53 -17.36
N GLU A 677 -29.01 4.56 -16.69
CA GLU A 677 -29.66 3.41 -17.34
C GLU A 677 -30.92 3.81 -18.17
N THR A 678 -31.39 5.06 -18.08
CA THR A 678 -32.51 5.57 -18.90
C THR A 678 -32.03 6.18 -20.23
N GLY A 679 -30.75 6.56 -20.31
CA GLY A 679 -30.16 7.23 -21.48
C GLY A 679 -30.84 8.56 -21.83
N THR A 680 -31.28 9.32 -20.82
CA THR A 680 -31.90 10.63 -20.99
C THR A 680 -30.92 11.79 -20.89
N LEU A 681 -29.75 11.61 -20.25
CA LEU A 681 -28.68 12.61 -20.21
C LEU A 681 -27.94 12.74 -21.56
N ARG A 682 -27.64 13.99 -21.97
CA ARG A 682 -26.87 14.28 -23.20
C ARG A 682 -25.39 13.85 -23.08
N GLY A 683 -24.94 13.08 -24.07
CA GLY A 683 -23.56 12.59 -24.18
C GLY A 683 -22.51 13.63 -24.59
N HIS A 684 -21.24 13.23 -24.56
CA HIS A 684 -20.13 14.00 -25.14
C HIS A 684 -20.11 13.91 -26.67
N SER A 685 -19.69 14.98 -27.35
CA SER A 685 -19.53 15.06 -28.80
C SER A 685 -18.12 15.54 -29.15
N ILE A 686 -17.39 14.76 -29.94
CA ILE A 686 -16.01 15.05 -30.36
C ILE A 686 -15.91 16.33 -31.20
N GLN A 687 -17.01 16.73 -31.86
CA GLN A 687 -17.11 17.97 -32.64
C GLN A 687 -16.95 19.24 -31.79
N THR A 688 -17.10 19.14 -30.46
CA THR A 688 -16.92 20.27 -29.53
C THR A 688 -15.45 20.52 -29.17
N GLU A 689 -14.57 19.54 -29.38
CA GLU A 689 -13.19 19.58 -28.89
C GLU A 689 -12.33 20.62 -29.63
N GLY A 690 -11.43 21.28 -28.90
CA GLY A 690 -10.62 22.39 -29.39
C GLY A 690 -11.39 23.69 -29.66
N SER A 691 -12.73 23.66 -29.70
CA SER A 691 -13.56 24.82 -30.01
C SER A 691 -13.43 25.91 -28.94
N GLN A 692 -13.41 27.18 -29.36
CA GLN A 692 -13.33 28.34 -28.47
C GLN A 692 -14.71 28.82 -27.99
N GLY A 693 -15.80 28.26 -28.53
CA GLY A 693 -17.17 28.64 -28.19
C GLY A 693 -17.62 28.11 -26.83
N LYS A 694 -18.33 28.94 -26.07
CA LYS A 694 -18.92 28.58 -24.78
C LYS A 694 -20.41 28.30 -24.90
N ASP A 695 -20.75 27.37 -25.78
CA ASP A 695 -22.12 26.90 -25.89
C ASP A 695 -22.44 25.91 -24.75
N LYS A 696 -23.50 26.21 -24.01
CA LYS A 696 -24.03 25.34 -22.94
C LYS A 696 -24.76 24.12 -23.52
N ALA A 697 -25.38 24.25 -24.70
CA ALA A 697 -26.10 23.16 -25.36
C ALA A 697 -25.17 22.08 -25.93
N GLY A 698 -23.92 22.45 -26.30
CA GLY A 698 -22.88 21.50 -26.69
C GLY A 698 -22.21 20.73 -25.54
N LEU A 699 -22.35 21.16 -24.28
CA LEU A 699 -21.74 20.45 -23.15
C LEU A 699 -22.39 19.07 -22.91
N PRO A 700 -21.63 18.02 -22.52
CA PRO A 700 -22.25 16.81 -21.98
C PRO A 700 -22.93 17.08 -20.64
N GLN A 701 -23.93 16.29 -20.30
CA GLN A 701 -24.74 16.44 -19.10
C GLN A 701 -24.39 15.42 -18.01
N ILE A 702 -24.58 15.81 -16.75
CA ILE A 702 -24.57 14.92 -15.58
C ILE A 702 -25.79 15.18 -14.69
N PHE A 703 -26.19 14.19 -13.90
CA PHE A 703 -27.10 14.40 -12.77
C PHE A 703 -26.32 14.22 -11.45
N LEU A 704 -26.56 15.12 -10.50
CA LEU A 704 -26.01 15.04 -9.14
C LEU A 704 -27.05 15.58 -8.15
N GLN A 705 -27.43 14.73 -7.19
CA GLN A 705 -28.28 15.07 -6.07
C GLN A 705 -27.57 14.71 -4.76
N MET A 706 -27.42 15.67 -3.86
CA MET A 706 -26.72 15.51 -2.59
C MET A 706 -27.71 15.50 -1.43
N SER A 707 -27.47 14.67 -0.41
CA SER A 707 -28.28 14.66 0.83
C SER A 707 -27.78 15.73 1.82
N ASP A 708 -28.69 16.51 2.40
CA ASP A 708 -28.36 17.56 3.35
C ASP A 708 -28.06 16.98 4.74
N ARG A 709 -26.78 16.92 5.10
CA ARG A 709 -26.30 16.42 6.41
C ARG A 709 -26.87 17.19 7.61
N LYS A 710 -27.41 18.40 7.44
CA LYS A 710 -28.07 19.17 8.52
C LYS A 710 -29.57 18.87 8.63
N TYR A 711 -30.19 18.26 7.60
CA TYR A 711 -31.62 17.98 7.54
C TYR A 711 -31.87 16.66 6.80
N GLY A 712 -31.84 15.51 7.51
CA GLY A 712 -31.72 14.16 6.91
C GLY A 712 -32.78 13.71 5.88
N ASN A 713 -33.88 14.45 5.69
CA ASN A 713 -34.88 14.17 4.65
C ASN A 713 -34.82 15.14 3.45
N LYS A 714 -33.90 16.11 3.44
CA LYS A 714 -33.77 17.12 2.39
C LYS A 714 -32.62 16.76 1.44
N THR A 715 -32.86 16.86 0.15
CA THR A 715 -31.83 16.79 -0.89
C THR A 715 -31.63 18.14 -1.57
N THR A 716 -30.49 18.34 -2.23
CA THR A 716 -30.23 19.46 -3.13
C THR A 716 -29.75 18.91 -4.46
N ILE A 717 -30.43 19.27 -5.54
CA ILE A 717 -30.05 18.91 -6.92
C ILE A 717 -29.13 20.00 -7.45
N LEU A 718 -28.07 19.62 -8.17
CA LEU A 718 -27.17 20.57 -8.83
C LEU A 718 -27.66 20.89 -10.24
N GLU A 719 -27.71 22.18 -10.57
CA GLU A 719 -28.08 22.67 -11.91
C GLU A 719 -27.07 23.71 -12.41
N GLY A 720 -26.84 23.73 -13.72
CA GLY A 720 -26.02 24.73 -14.41
C GLY A 720 -24.61 24.25 -14.79
N VAL A 721 -23.74 25.20 -15.16
CA VAL A 721 -22.38 24.87 -15.64
C VAL A 721 -21.46 24.62 -14.45
N CYS A 722 -20.81 23.45 -14.47
CA CYS A 722 -19.80 23.05 -13.49
C CYS A 722 -18.61 22.39 -14.20
N PHE A 723 -17.59 21.98 -13.46
CA PHE A 723 -16.53 21.13 -13.99
C PHE A 723 -16.34 19.87 -13.14
N ILE A 724 -15.91 18.80 -13.81
CA ILE A 724 -15.72 17.48 -13.22
C ILE A 724 -14.31 16.95 -13.55
N GLY A 725 -13.75 16.14 -12.65
CA GLY A 725 -12.47 15.48 -12.85
C GLY A 725 -12.21 14.36 -11.84
N ARG A 726 -11.09 13.65 -12.03
CA ARG A 726 -10.65 12.54 -11.18
C ARG A 726 -9.22 12.77 -10.70
N ASN A 727 -8.90 12.37 -9.47
CA ASN A 727 -7.53 12.43 -8.95
C ASN A 727 -6.81 11.10 -9.20
N PRO A 728 -5.55 11.09 -9.68
CA PRO A 728 -4.75 12.22 -10.13
C PRO A 728 -5.09 12.65 -11.58
N SER A 729 -5.13 13.96 -11.83
CA SER A 729 -5.17 14.55 -13.18
C SER A 729 -3.79 15.15 -13.51
N LEU A 730 -3.28 14.96 -14.73
CA LEU A 730 -2.02 15.54 -15.18
C LEU A 730 -2.16 16.29 -16.51
N HIS A 731 -3.06 15.88 -17.39
CA HIS A 731 -3.30 16.52 -18.68
C HIS A 731 -4.35 17.64 -18.58
N ALA A 732 -4.23 18.66 -19.42
CA ALA A 732 -5.16 19.80 -19.42
C ALA A 732 -6.62 19.42 -19.74
N GLY A 733 -6.83 18.30 -20.45
CA GLY A 733 -8.15 17.75 -20.77
C GLY A 733 -8.70 16.70 -19.79
N ASP A 734 -7.99 16.37 -18.70
CA ASP A 734 -8.48 15.45 -17.66
C ASP A 734 -9.61 16.07 -16.81
N ILE A 735 -9.74 17.40 -16.86
CA ILE A 735 -10.86 18.16 -16.31
C ILE A 735 -11.81 18.53 -17.45
N ARG A 736 -13.10 18.25 -17.29
CA ARG A 736 -14.15 18.54 -18.28
C ARG A 736 -15.14 19.55 -17.72
N VAL A 737 -15.54 20.52 -18.53
CA VAL A 737 -16.69 21.39 -18.23
C VAL A 737 -17.96 20.67 -18.69
N VAL A 738 -19.00 20.67 -17.85
CA VAL A 738 -20.24 19.89 -18.04
C VAL A 738 -21.46 20.68 -17.58
N GLU A 739 -22.64 20.27 -18.04
CA GLU A 739 -23.93 20.81 -17.59
C GLU A 739 -24.55 19.86 -16.56
N ALA A 740 -24.73 20.32 -15.32
CA ALA A 740 -25.58 19.63 -14.36
C ALA A 740 -27.05 19.98 -14.62
N VAL A 741 -27.94 18.98 -14.57
CA VAL A 741 -29.38 19.13 -14.82
C VAL A 741 -30.20 18.36 -13.80
N ASP A 742 -31.39 18.87 -13.47
CA ASP A 742 -32.43 18.06 -12.83
C ASP A 742 -33.05 17.08 -13.83
N ASN A 743 -33.25 15.85 -13.40
CA ASN A 743 -33.85 14.78 -14.18
C ASN A 743 -34.75 13.93 -13.26
N PRO A 744 -36.09 14.04 -13.39
CA PRO A 744 -37.04 13.34 -12.52
C PRO A 744 -36.81 11.83 -12.41
N CYS A 745 -36.33 11.17 -13.46
CA CYS A 745 -36.09 9.72 -13.48
C CYS A 745 -34.92 9.34 -12.55
N LEU A 746 -33.92 10.21 -12.42
CA LEU A 746 -32.68 9.97 -11.69
C LEU A 746 -32.74 10.41 -10.22
N ARG A 747 -33.80 11.12 -9.78
CA ARG A 747 -33.96 11.60 -8.39
C ARG A 747 -34.04 10.52 -7.31
N HIS A 748 -34.09 9.24 -7.68
CA HIS A 748 -33.91 8.14 -6.74
C HIS A 748 -32.45 7.96 -6.31
N LEU A 749 -31.49 8.34 -7.17
CA LEU A 749 -30.05 8.31 -6.90
C LEU A 749 -29.63 9.56 -6.10
N LYS A 750 -28.82 9.33 -5.07
CA LYS A 750 -28.31 10.33 -4.13
C LYS A 750 -26.84 10.05 -3.82
N ASP A 751 -26.08 11.13 -3.62
CA ASP A 751 -24.69 11.08 -3.15
C ASP A 751 -23.74 10.29 -4.09
N VAL A 752 -24.12 10.28 -5.38
CA VAL A 752 -23.42 9.73 -6.54
C VAL A 752 -23.51 10.73 -7.70
N VAL A 753 -22.53 10.73 -8.61
CA VAL A 753 -22.64 11.42 -9.90
C VAL A 753 -23.08 10.44 -10.98
N VAL A 754 -24.12 10.80 -11.72
CA VAL A 754 -24.68 9.97 -12.79
C VAL A 754 -24.17 10.47 -14.15
N PHE A 755 -23.46 9.59 -14.86
CA PHE A 755 -22.90 9.84 -16.19
C PHE A 755 -23.85 9.42 -17.32
N PRO A 756 -23.80 10.09 -18.48
CA PRO A 756 -24.64 9.75 -19.63
C PRO A 756 -24.17 8.43 -20.25
N SER A 757 -25.11 7.54 -20.57
CA SER A 757 -24.87 6.26 -21.27
C SER A 757 -24.75 6.40 -22.80
N LYS A 758 -24.47 7.62 -23.29
CA LYS A 758 -24.46 8.01 -24.71
C LYS A 758 -23.32 8.98 -24.98
N GLY A 759 -22.88 9.06 -26.24
CA GLY A 759 -21.88 10.02 -26.72
C GLY A 759 -20.91 9.40 -27.73
N ASP A 760 -19.88 10.16 -28.09
CA ASP A 760 -18.74 9.67 -28.89
C ASP A 760 -17.67 8.95 -28.05
N ARG A 761 -17.60 9.26 -26.74
CA ARG A 761 -16.67 8.70 -25.75
C ARG A 761 -17.30 8.83 -24.36
N SER A 762 -17.07 7.86 -23.48
CA SER A 762 -17.64 7.89 -22.12
C SER A 762 -16.98 9.00 -21.27
N LEU A 763 -17.77 9.70 -20.46
CA LEU A 763 -17.23 10.76 -19.59
C LEU A 763 -16.12 10.23 -18.64
N PRO A 764 -16.30 9.09 -17.92
CA PRO A 764 -15.25 8.49 -17.10
C PRO A 764 -13.90 8.30 -17.83
N SER A 765 -13.91 7.80 -19.08
CA SER A 765 -12.67 7.51 -19.82
C SER A 765 -11.89 8.78 -20.19
N MET A 766 -12.53 9.96 -20.18
CA MET A 766 -11.86 11.26 -20.34
C MET A 766 -11.24 11.80 -19.04
N LEU A 767 -11.70 11.36 -17.86
CA LEU A 767 -11.25 11.88 -16.56
C LEU A 767 -10.01 11.12 -16.07
N SER A 768 -8.87 11.38 -16.73
CA SER A 768 -7.60 10.68 -16.48
C SER A 768 -7.72 9.16 -16.69
N GLY A 769 -8.56 8.70 -17.65
CA GLY A 769 -8.80 7.28 -17.90
C GLY A 769 -9.49 6.55 -16.74
N GLY A 770 -10.62 7.08 -16.26
CA GLY A 770 -11.42 6.47 -15.20
C GLY A 770 -12.45 5.46 -15.69
N ASP A 771 -12.93 4.65 -14.75
CA ASP A 771 -13.96 3.62 -14.94
C ASP A 771 -14.99 3.67 -13.79
N LEU A 772 -16.08 2.90 -13.87
CA LEU A 772 -17.13 2.87 -12.84
C LEU A 772 -17.01 1.65 -11.91
N ASP A 773 -15.81 1.09 -11.74
CA ASP A 773 -15.53 -0.03 -10.82
C ASP A 773 -15.26 0.40 -9.35
N GLY A 774 -15.21 1.72 -9.14
CA GLY A 774 -15.30 2.39 -7.85
C GLY A 774 -14.59 3.74 -7.77
N ASP A 775 -14.34 4.40 -8.90
CA ASP A 775 -13.79 5.76 -8.93
C ASP A 775 -14.70 6.77 -8.23
N GLU A 776 -14.06 7.77 -7.63
CA GLU A 776 -14.71 8.96 -7.08
C GLU A 776 -14.24 10.20 -7.83
N TYR A 777 -15.20 11.08 -8.12
CA TYR A 777 -15.03 12.25 -8.97
C TYR A 777 -15.30 13.53 -8.17
N PHE A 778 -14.51 14.57 -8.41
CA PHE A 778 -14.82 15.90 -7.90
C PHE A 778 -15.70 16.64 -8.91
N VAL A 779 -16.80 17.23 -8.44
CA VAL A 779 -17.67 18.15 -9.18
C VAL A 779 -17.60 19.50 -8.49
N ILE A 780 -17.25 20.56 -9.22
CA ILE A 780 -17.09 21.92 -8.68
C ILE A 780 -17.92 22.91 -9.49
N TRP A 781 -18.75 23.69 -8.81
CA TRP A 781 -19.64 24.70 -9.40
C TRP A 781 -19.40 26.12 -8.82
N ASP A 782 -18.22 26.37 -8.26
CA ASP A 782 -17.82 27.73 -7.89
C ASP A 782 -17.53 28.59 -9.14
N PRO A 783 -18.26 29.68 -9.41
CA PRO A 783 -18.06 30.48 -10.63
C PRO A 783 -16.70 31.16 -10.72
N THR A 784 -15.94 31.26 -9.62
CA THR A 784 -14.57 31.80 -9.62
C THR A 784 -13.52 30.78 -10.07
N LEU A 785 -13.86 29.47 -10.00
CA LEU A 785 -13.01 28.36 -10.38
C LEU A 785 -13.38 27.71 -11.72
N VAL A 786 -14.56 27.97 -12.29
CA VAL A 786 -14.95 27.43 -13.60
C VAL A 786 -13.91 27.82 -14.67
N PRO A 787 -13.33 26.84 -15.40
CA PRO A 787 -12.34 27.09 -16.44
C PRO A 787 -12.74 28.16 -17.47
N LYS A 788 -11.74 28.92 -17.96
CA LYS A 788 -11.96 29.82 -19.10
C LYS A 788 -11.93 29.07 -20.42
N ILE A 789 -11.10 28.03 -20.52
CA ILE A 789 -11.05 27.11 -21.66
C ILE A 789 -11.89 25.89 -21.30
N TRP A 790 -12.91 25.57 -22.10
CA TRP A 790 -13.89 24.50 -21.78
C TRP A 790 -13.55 23.18 -22.46
N ASN A 791 -13.23 23.22 -23.76
CA ASN A 791 -13.24 22.03 -24.62
C ASN A 791 -11.84 21.53 -24.99
N THR A 792 -10.87 21.68 -24.09
CA THR A 792 -9.50 21.12 -24.26
C THR A 792 -9.60 19.61 -24.56
N PRO A 793 -9.01 19.09 -25.65
CA PRO A 793 -9.10 17.67 -25.97
C PRO A 793 -8.66 16.76 -24.80
N PRO A 794 -9.40 15.70 -24.47
CA PRO A 794 -9.05 14.76 -23.42
C PRO A 794 -7.78 13.97 -23.79
N MET A 795 -7.12 13.36 -22.82
CA MET A 795 -5.95 12.55 -23.15
C MET A 795 -6.36 11.28 -23.91
N HIS A 796 -5.71 11.03 -25.05
CA HIS A 796 -5.77 9.76 -25.78
C HIS A 796 -4.57 8.89 -25.40
N SER A 797 -4.68 8.20 -24.27
CA SER A 797 -3.78 7.09 -23.95
C SER A 797 -4.15 5.91 -24.85
N THR A 798 -3.34 5.64 -25.87
CA THR A 798 -3.38 4.36 -26.59
C THR A 798 -3.14 3.23 -25.58
N PRO A 799 -4.04 2.22 -25.46
CA PRO A 799 -3.84 1.12 -24.53
C PRO A 799 -2.49 0.44 -24.74
N VAL A 800 -1.73 0.27 -23.66
CA VAL A 800 -0.42 -0.39 -23.72
C VAL A 800 -0.67 -1.87 -23.99
N ILE A 801 -0.21 -2.35 -25.15
CA ILE A 801 -0.34 -3.76 -25.54
C ILE A 801 0.43 -4.60 -24.51
N SER A 802 -0.32 -5.33 -23.69
CA SER A 802 0.22 -6.27 -22.72
C SER A 802 0.77 -7.50 -23.44
N GLN A 803 2.01 -7.90 -23.13
CA GLN A 803 2.55 -9.16 -23.62
C GLN A 803 1.90 -10.31 -22.84
N ASP A 804 1.21 -11.19 -23.56
CA ASP A 804 0.75 -12.49 -23.05
C ASP A 804 1.88 -13.53 -23.17
N LEU A 805 1.85 -14.58 -22.34
CA LEU A 805 2.73 -15.74 -22.47
C LEU A 805 2.17 -16.76 -23.47
N GLU A 806 3.06 -17.48 -24.15
CA GLU A 806 2.70 -18.61 -25.03
C GLU A 806 2.22 -19.84 -24.24
N ARG A 807 2.55 -19.90 -22.94
CA ARG A 807 2.10 -20.93 -21.98
C ARG A 807 1.20 -20.34 -20.89
N ASP A 808 0.64 -21.22 -20.05
CA ASP A 808 -0.09 -20.87 -18.84
C ASP A 808 0.80 -20.10 -17.85
N VAL A 809 0.21 -19.23 -17.01
CA VAL A 809 0.96 -18.43 -16.02
C VAL A 809 1.29 -19.28 -14.80
N GLU A 810 2.58 -19.35 -14.47
CA GLU A 810 3.11 -20.13 -13.36
C GLU A 810 3.38 -19.25 -12.12
N VAL A 811 3.52 -19.88 -10.95
CA VAL A 811 3.81 -19.20 -9.68
C VAL A 811 5.13 -18.42 -9.76
N ASP A 812 6.12 -18.94 -10.49
CA ASP A 812 7.42 -18.29 -10.68
C ASP A 812 7.32 -17.02 -11.52
N ASP A 813 6.39 -16.93 -12.46
CA ASP A 813 6.15 -15.68 -13.18
C ASP A 813 5.63 -14.58 -12.23
N LEU A 814 4.76 -14.95 -11.27
CA LEU A 814 4.26 -14.03 -10.25
C LEU A 814 5.35 -13.60 -9.26
N ARG A 815 6.20 -14.54 -8.82
CA ARG A 815 7.39 -14.26 -7.98
C ARG A 815 8.32 -13.26 -8.70
N ASN A 816 8.63 -13.53 -9.96
CA ASN A 816 9.51 -12.70 -10.79
C ASN A 816 8.86 -11.34 -11.10
N PHE A 817 7.55 -11.30 -11.39
CA PHE A 817 6.82 -10.05 -11.64
C PHE A 817 6.74 -9.16 -10.40
N ALA A 818 6.57 -9.71 -9.20
CA ALA A 818 6.56 -8.90 -7.97
C ALA A 818 7.88 -8.12 -7.80
N VAL A 819 9.04 -8.78 -8.02
CA VAL A 819 10.35 -8.11 -7.97
C VAL A 819 10.54 -7.17 -9.16
N LYS A 820 10.12 -7.55 -10.37
CA LYS A 820 10.13 -6.66 -11.56
C LYS A 820 9.29 -5.39 -11.31
N TYR A 821 8.16 -5.50 -10.61
CA TYR A 821 7.34 -4.36 -10.22
C TYR A 821 8.11 -3.45 -9.24
N MET A 822 8.58 -3.99 -8.12
CA MET A 822 9.30 -3.20 -7.10
C MET A 822 10.56 -2.53 -7.66
N LYS A 823 11.35 -3.22 -8.50
CA LYS A 823 12.53 -2.66 -9.18
C LYS A 823 12.17 -1.55 -10.19
N ASN A 824 10.95 -1.52 -10.73
CA ASN A 824 10.55 -0.56 -11.79
C ASN A 824 9.47 0.47 -11.42
N ASP A 825 8.79 0.39 -10.28
CA ASP A 825 7.81 1.41 -9.85
C ASP A 825 8.46 2.81 -9.77
N CYS A 826 7.98 3.73 -10.60
CA CYS A 826 8.45 5.09 -10.76
C CYS A 826 7.31 6.13 -10.71
N LEU A 827 6.09 5.70 -10.36
CA LEU A 827 4.87 6.52 -10.44
C LEU A 827 5.01 7.84 -9.67
N GLY A 828 5.51 7.76 -8.43
CA GLY A 828 5.76 8.94 -7.58
C GLY A 828 6.87 9.86 -8.13
N LEU A 829 7.90 9.30 -8.78
CA LEU A 829 8.97 10.10 -9.40
C LEU A 829 8.45 10.88 -10.62
N ILE A 830 7.63 10.24 -11.45
CA ILE A 830 6.97 10.85 -12.61
C ILE A 830 6.05 11.98 -12.15
N ALA A 831 5.18 11.76 -11.17
CA ALA A 831 4.28 12.78 -10.65
C ALA A 831 5.03 14.00 -10.06
N VAL A 832 6.09 13.75 -9.29
CA VAL A 832 6.96 14.79 -8.69
C VAL A 832 7.72 15.58 -9.77
N ALA A 833 8.24 14.91 -10.80
CA ALA A 833 8.92 15.59 -11.91
C ALA A 833 7.94 16.38 -12.79
N HIS A 834 6.76 15.83 -13.07
CA HIS A 834 5.70 16.51 -13.83
C HIS A 834 5.31 17.84 -13.16
N LEU A 835 5.09 17.84 -11.84
CA LEU A 835 4.72 19.04 -11.09
C LEU A 835 5.79 20.15 -11.21
N ALA A 836 7.08 19.79 -11.08
CA ALA A 836 8.17 20.75 -11.21
C ALA A 836 8.34 21.28 -12.65
N HIS A 837 8.21 20.42 -13.68
CA HIS A 837 8.27 20.87 -15.07
C HIS A 837 7.04 21.68 -15.49
N ALA A 838 5.84 21.36 -14.99
CA ALA A 838 4.63 22.14 -15.27
C ALA A 838 4.65 23.53 -14.59
N ASP A 839 5.27 23.63 -13.41
CA ASP A 839 5.55 24.92 -12.76
C ASP A 839 6.62 25.73 -13.53
N ASN A 840 7.75 25.13 -13.92
CA ASN A 840 8.81 25.86 -14.64
C ASN A 840 8.47 26.19 -16.11
N LEU A 841 8.02 25.18 -16.88
CA LEU A 841 7.89 25.22 -18.36
C LEU A 841 6.43 25.34 -18.84
N GLY A 842 5.45 25.06 -17.97
CA GLY A 842 4.03 25.02 -18.33
C GLY A 842 3.52 23.62 -18.70
N LEU A 843 2.21 23.45 -18.65
CA LEU A 843 1.54 22.15 -18.72
C LEU A 843 1.63 21.50 -20.12
N ASN A 844 1.53 22.30 -21.19
CA ASN A 844 1.58 21.81 -22.58
C ASN A 844 3.01 21.66 -23.12
N HIS A 845 4.04 21.83 -22.28
CA HIS A 845 5.43 21.58 -22.69
C HIS A 845 5.60 20.09 -23.04
N PRO A 846 6.30 19.70 -24.12
CA PRO A 846 6.40 18.30 -24.55
C PRO A 846 6.91 17.33 -23.46
N THR A 847 7.79 17.78 -22.56
CA THR A 847 8.23 17.00 -21.39
C THR A 847 7.07 16.67 -20.44
N CYS A 848 6.15 17.61 -20.21
CA CYS A 848 5.01 17.44 -19.32
C CYS A 848 3.98 16.49 -19.93
N LEU A 849 3.64 16.68 -21.22
CA LEU A 849 2.76 15.77 -21.97
C LEU A 849 3.30 14.32 -22.00
N GLN A 850 4.61 14.16 -22.21
CA GLN A 850 5.25 12.84 -22.16
C GLN A 850 5.29 12.25 -20.74
N LEU A 851 5.45 13.08 -19.71
CA LEU A 851 5.37 12.63 -18.31
C LEU A 851 3.94 12.25 -17.91
N ALA A 852 2.90 12.91 -18.42
CA ALA A 852 1.50 12.48 -18.27
C ALA A 852 1.27 11.11 -18.92
N LYS A 853 1.83 10.87 -20.13
CA LYS A 853 1.77 9.54 -20.77
C LYS A 853 2.48 8.45 -19.97
N LEU A 854 3.69 8.74 -19.47
CA LEU A 854 4.43 7.83 -18.60
C LEU A 854 3.72 7.60 -17.26
N HIS A 855 2.97 8.58 -16.74
CA HIS A 855 2.17 8.44 -15.52
C HIS A 855 0.98 7.48 -15.73
N SER A 856 0.24 7.64 -16.83
CA SER A 856 -0.82 6.72 -17.25
C SER A 856 -0.30 5.28 -17.36
N GLN A 857 0.81 5.08 -18.08
CA GLN A 857 1.52 3.79 -18.20
C GLN A 857 1.98 3.23 -16.84
N ALA A 858 2.44 4.08 -15.91
CA ALA A 858 2.87 3.65 -14.58
C ALA A 858 1.71 3.24 -13.66
N VAL A 859 0.52 3.84 -13.81
CA VAL A 859 -0.70 3.42 -13.08
C VAL A 859 -1.14 2.03 -13.54
N ASP A 860 -1.17 1.77 -14.85
CA ASP A 860 -1.60 0.50 -15.42
C ASP A 860 -0.53 -0.59 -15.46
N TYR A 861 0.70 -0.32 -15.00
CA TYR A 861 1.78 -1.32 -14.93
C TYR A 861 1.36 -2.60 -14.16
N LEU A 862 0.56 -2.46 -13.10
CA LEU A 862 -0.01 -3.59 -12.34
C LEU A 862 -1.06 -4.41 -13.12
N LYS A 863 -1.61 -3.88 -14.21
CA LYS A 863 -2.60 -4.55 -15.08
C LYS A 863 -1.98 -5.09 -16.38
N THR A 864 -0.90 -4.47 -16.88
CA THR A 864 -0.31 -4.74 -18.22
C THR A 864 1.02 -5.48 -18.17
N GLY A 865 1.80 -5.34 -17.09
CA GLY A 865 3.15 -5.90 -16.97
C GLY A 865 4.26 -5.08 -17.66
N VAL A 866 3.92 -3.93 -18.23
CA VAL A 866 4.83 -3.02 -18.95
C VAL A 866 5.18 -1.81 -18.06
N PRO A 867 6.45 -1.66 -17.62
CA PRO A 867 6.85 -0.52 -16.78
C PRO A 867 6.90 0.79 -17.59
N ALA A 868 6.83 1.93 -16.90
CA ALA A 868 7.13 3.24 -17.49
C ALA A 868 8.64 3.54 -17.42
N GLU A 869 9.25 3.92 -18.55
CA GLU A 869 10.70 4.09 -18.65
C GLU A 869 11.19 5.41 -18.02
N TRP A 870 11.93 5.29 -16.92
CA TRP A 870 12.46 6.44 -16.18
C TRP A 870 13.87 6.85 -16.65
N ASN A 871 13.95 7.70 -17.68
CA ASN A 871 15.22 8.32 -18.08
C ASN A 871 15.55 9.55 -17.21
N ARG A 872 16.50 9.40 -16.27
CA ARG A 872 16.94 10.48 -15.36
C ARG A 872 17.54 11.68 -16.10
N ALA A 873 18.26 11.51 -17.20
CA ALA A 873 18.88 12.62 -17.92
C ALA A 873 17.84 13.50 -18.66
N ARG A 874 16.75 12.90 -19.15
CA ARG A 874 15.67 13.58 -19.86
C ARG A 874 14.60 14.18 -18.94
N TYR A 875 14.25 13.48 -17.85
CA TYR A 875 13.07 13.81 -17.05
C TYR A 875 13.34 14.38 -15.66
N GLN A 876 14.54 14.24 -15.09
CA GLN A 876 14.84 14.81 -13.77
C GLN A 876 14.91 16.35 -13.83
N PRO A 877 14.13 17.09 -13.01
CA PRO A 877 14.32 18.53 -12.84
C PRO A 877 15.72 18.83 -12.26
N LYS A 878 16.44 19.77 -12.87
CA LYS A 878 17.76 20.25 -12.41
C LYS A 878 17.65 21.25 -11.25
N ARG A 879 16.52 21.95 -11.15
CA ARG A 879 16.13 22.87 -10.08
C ARG A 879 14.69 22.59 -9.68
N TRP A 880 14.32 22.95 -8.45
CA TRP A 880 13.00 22.65 -7.89
C TRP A 880 12.27 23.91 -7.44
N PRO A 881 10.95 24.04 -7.65
CA PRO A 881 10.20 25.17 -7.11
C PRO A 881 10.19 25.10 -5.58
N HIS A 882 10.29 26.25 -4.93
CA HIS A 882 10.50 26.36 -3.49
C HIS A 882 9.42 25.66 -2.64
N PHE A 883 8.18 25.62 -3.09
CA PHE A 883 7.06 24.92 -2.42
C PHE A 883 7.24 23.39 -2.33
N MET A 884 8.23 22.82 -3.02
CA MET A 884 8.57 21.40 -2.96
C MET A 884 9.66 21.06 -1.93
N GLN A 885 10.20 22.05 -1.20
CA GLN A 885 11.07 21.85 -0.03
C GLN A 885 12.21 20.83 -0.27
N ARG A 886 12.99 21.01 -1.34
CA ARG A 886 14.15 20.15 -1.65
C ARG A 886 15.45 20.92 -1.46
N ASN A 887 16.37 20.34 -0.71
CA ASN A 887 17.67 20.96 -0.38
C ASN A 887 18.53 21.28 -1.62
N ASP A 888 18.33 20.53 -2.72
CA ASP A 888 19.02 20.74 -4.00
C ASP A 888 18.42 21.91 -4.82
N SER A 889 19.20 22.98 -5.01
CA SER A 889 19.03 24.03 -6.04
C SER A 889 17.57 24.49 -6.31
N MET A 890 17.00 25.22 -5.35
CA MET A 890 15.63 25.73 -5.45
C MET A 890 15.51 26.94 -6.41
N TYR A 891 14.28 27.28 -6.82
CA TYR A 891 13.91 28.56 -7.42
C TYR A 891 12.57 29.07 -6.85
N PRO A 892 12.34 30.40 -6.77
CA PRO A 892 11.05 30.95 -6.37
C PRO A 892 10.02 30.80 -7.51
N SER A 893 8.95 30.04 -7.28
CA SER A 893 7.80 30.02 -8.20
C SER A 893 6.91 31.25 -7.99
N HIS A 894 6.57 31.93 -9.08
CA HIS A 894 5.63 33.05 -9.10
C HIS A 894 4.21 32.65 -9.55
N LYS A 895 3.97 31.36 -9.81
CA LYS A 895 2.66 30.78 -10.14
C LYS A 895 1.76 30.63 -8.91
N ALA A 896 0.53 30.16 -9.09
CA ALA A 896 -0.44 29.95 -8.01
C ALA A 896 0.16 29.15 -6.85
N LEU A 897 0.79 27.99 -7.12
CA LEU A 897 1.36 27.13 -6.06
C LEU A 897 2.43 27.83 -5.23
N GLY A 898 3.33 28.60 -5.86
CA GLY A 898 4.37 29.35 -5.15
C GLY A 898 3.81 30.45 -4.24
N LYS A 899 2.75 31.14 -4.68
CA LYS A 899 2.05 32.18 -3.90
C LYS A 899 1.26 31.59 -2.74
N LEU A 900 0.51 30.52 -2.98
CA LEU A 900 -0.24 29.79 -1.95
C LEU A 900 0.71 29.26 -0.88
N TYR A 901 1.82 28.62 -1.27
CA TYR A 901 2.81 28.09 -0.33
C TYR A 901 3.40 29.19 0.57
N ASN A 902 3.74 30.36 0.02
CA ASN A 902 4.29 31.46 0.82
C ASN A 902 3.31 31.91 1.91
N ARG A 903 2.03 32.13 1.55
CA ARG A 903 0.99 32.55 2.51
C ARG A 903 0.80 31.54 3.64
N VAL A 904 0.77 30.23 3.35
CA VAL A 904 0.66 29.21 4.41
C VAL A 904 2.00 28.98 5.13
N ALA A 905 3.13 29.44 4.58
CA ALA A 905 4.42 29.32 5.24
C ALA A 905 4.59 30.29 6.42
N GLU A 906 3.78 31.35 6.46
CA GLU A 906 3.66 32.33 7.56
C GLU A 906 2.89 31.78 8.77
N GLU A 907 2.09 30.73 8.59
CA GLU A 907 1.24 30.14 9.63
C GLU A 907 2.03 29.20 10.56
N ASN A 908 1.73 29.25 11.87
CA ASN A 908 2.11 28.19 12.80
C ASN A 908 1.04 27.08 12.81
N PHE A 909 1.49 25.85 12.59
CA PHE A 909 0.69 24.62 12.55
C PHE A 909 1.35 23.48 13.34
N ASP A 910 2.25 23.80 14.28
CA ASP A 910 2.72 22.82 15.25
C ASP A 910 1.54 22.33 16.12
N TYR A 911 1.66 21.14 16.69
CA TYR A 911 0.63 20.56 17.56
C TYR A 911 1.28 20.02 18.83
N ILE A 912 0.81 20.53 19.97
CA ILE A 912 1.22 20.14 21.31
C ILE A 912 -0.07 19.70 22.02
N PRO A 913 -0.15 18.45 22.53
CA PRO A 913 -1.28 18.01 23.34
C PRO A 913 -1.19 18.61 24.75
N SER A 914 -2.32 18.71 25.44
CA SER A 914 -2.38 19.16 26.85
C SER A 914 -3.55 18.51 27.59
N CYS A 915 -3.40 18.29 28.90
CA CYS A 915 -4.43 17.77 29.81
C CYS A 915 -4.92 18.78 30.86
N GLU A 916 -4.44 20.04 30.81
CA GLU A 916 -4.73 21.10 31.80
C GLU A 916 -6.21 21.56 31.84
N ASP A 917 -6.98 21.27 30.79
CA ASP A 917 -8.38 21.70 30.66
C ASP A 917 -9.31 20.90 31.61
N ASP A 918 -10.30 21.56 32.23
CA ASP A 918 -11.28 20.89 33.10
C ASP A 918 -12.10 19.80 32.38
N PHE A 919 -12.36 18.69 33.09
CA PHE A 919 -13.30 17.64 32.68
C PHE A 919 -14.76 18.00 33.04
N ASP A 920 -15.70 17.56 32.21
CA ASP A 920 -17.12 17.94 32.32
C ASP A 920 -17.82 17.35 33.56
N SER A 921 -18.09 18.25 34.52
CA SER A 921 -18.80 17.95 35.77
C SER A 921 -20.21 17.41 35.58
N ARG A 922 -20.86 17.64 34.43
CA ARG A 922 -22.19 17.06 34.09
C ARG A 922 -22.15 15.54 33.95
N ILE A 923 -20.97 14.95 33.73
CA ILE A 923 -20.77 13.50 33.69
C ILE A 923 -20.28 12.99 35.04
N THR A 924 -19.21 13.59 35.59
CA THR A 924 -18.55 13.06 36.80
C THR A 924 -19.38 13.18 38.07
N GLN A 925 -20.33 14.12 38.12
CA GLN A 925 -21.26 14.29 39.25
C GLN A 925 -22.63 13.61 39.04
N ARG A 926 -22.85 12.93 37.90
CA ARG A 926 -24.18 12.43 37.51
C ARG A 926 -24.63 11.18 38.26
N PHE A 927 -23.68 10.36 38.70
CA PHE A 927 -23.89 9.06 39.33
C PHE A 927 -22.99 8.91 40.56
N ALA A 928 -23.36 8.04 41.49
CA ALA A 928 -22.49 7.63 42.59
C ALA A 928 -21.82 6.31 42.19
N PHE A 929 -20.50 6.31 42.07
CA PHE A 929 -19.73 5.13 41.66
C PHE A 929 -19.40 4.23 42.86
N THR A 930 -19.46 2.91 42.66
CA THR A 930 -18.94 1.93 43.61
C THR A 930 -17.49 1.58 43.27
N GLU A 931 -16.68 1.21 44.27
CA GLU A 931 -15.28 0.80 44.01
C GLU A 931 -15.18 -0.41 43.08
N GLU A 932 -16.15 -1.33 43.11
CA GLU A 932 -16.24 -2.45 42.15
C GLU A 932 -16.38 -1.95 40.70
N MET A 933 -17.20 -0.92 40.48
CA MET A 933 -17.40 -0.31 39.15
C MET A 933 -16.16 0.47 38.70
N LEU A 934 -15.51 1.21 39.61
CA LEU A 934 -14.25 1.91 39.32
C LEU A 934 -13.09 0.92 39.07
N ALA A 935 -13.05 -0.23 39.76
CA ALA A 935 -12.08 -1.29 39.51
C ALA A 935 -12.29 -1.97 38.15
N SER A 936 -13.54 -2.27 37.77
CA SER A 936 -13.86 -2.78 36.42
C SER A 936 -13.50 -1.75 35.33
N ALA A 937 -13.85 -0.47 35.53
CA ALA A 937 -13.49 0.62 34.63
C ALA A 937 -11.96 0.77 34.46
N ARG A 938 -11.18 0.73 35.56
CA ARG A 938 -9.70 0.72 35.53
C ARG A 938 -9.14 -0.48 34.75
N ASN A 939 -9.64 -1.69 34.99
CA ASN A 939 -9.24 -2.90 34.25
C ASN A 939 -9.57 -2.81 32.75
N LEU A 940 -10.73 -2.28 32.37
CA LEU A 940 -11.11 -2.05 30.97
C LEU A 940 -10.23 -0.98 30.32
N LYS A 941 -9.90 0.10 31.04
CA LYS A 941 -9.02 1.17 30.54
C LYS A 941 -7.59 0.69 30.33
N GLN A 942 -7.01 -0.02 31.30
CA GLN A 942 -5.67 -0.60 31.17
C GLN A 942 -5.55 -1.50 29.91
N GLN A 943 -6.60 -2.28 29.61
CA GLN A 943 -6.66 -3.10 28.39
C GLN A 943 -6.78 -2.26 27.11
N TYR A 944 -7.50 -1.14 27.14
CA TYR A 944 -7.59 -0.20 26.01
C TYR A 944 -6.25 0.50 25.76
N ASP A 945 -5.64 1.05 26.81
CA ASP A 945 -4.42 1.85 26.75
C ASP A 945 -3.24 1.05 26.18
N VAL A 946 -3.05 -0.22 26.59
CA VAL A 946 -2.01 -1.11 26.02
C VAL A 946 -2.21 -1.30 24.50
N VAL A 947 -3.46 -1.50 24.06
CA VAL A 947 -3.75 -1.69 22.62
C VAL A 947 -3.56 -0.39 21.84
N VAL A 948 -3.93 0.76 22.41
CA VAL A 948 -3.66 2.08 21.81
C VAL A 948 -2.16 2.34 21.71
N ARG A 949 -1.38 2.19 22.81
CA ARG A 949 0.08 2.37 22.81
C ARG A 949 0.76 1.49 21.75
N ARG A 950 0.35 0.23 21.59
CA ARG A 950 0.82 -0.66 20.50
C ARG A 950 0.49 -0.10 19.11
N LEU A 951 -0.71 0.41 18.87
CA LEU A 951 -1.09 1.00 17.57
C LEU A 951 -0.33 2.32 17.28
N LEU A 952 -0.10 3.17 18.28
CA LEU A 952 0.72 4.38 18.14
C LEU A 952 2.12 4.04 17.64
N LYS A 953 2.76 3.04 18.27
CA LYS A 953 4.07 2.50 17.87
C LYS A 953 4.04 1.89 16.46
N GLN A 954 3.08 1.00 16.17
CA GLN A 954 2.91 0.34 14.86
C GLN A 954 2.81 1.34 13.71
N PHE A 955 2.02 2.40 13.88
CA PHE A 955 1.78 3.39 12.83
C PHE A 955 2.73 4.59 12.89
N CYS A 956 3.59 4.68 13.91
CA CYS A 956 4.50 5.81 14.17
C CYS A 956 3.77 7.16 14.17
N VAL A 957 2.64 7.24 14.89
CA VAL A 957 1.94 8.49 15.24
C VAL A 957 2.28 8.86 16.69
N ALA A 958 2.27 10.14 17.05
CA ALA A 958 2.76 10.59 18.35
C ALA A 958 1.67 10.55 19.44
N THR A 959 0.42 10.82 19.08
CA THR A 959 -0.69 10.98 20.02
C THR A 959 -1.88 10.07 19.73
N GLU A 960 -2.64 9.72 20.77
CA GLU A 960 -3.95 9.05 20.60
C GLU A 960 -4.94 9.87 19.78
N PHE A 961 -4.83 11.20 19.77
CA PHE A 961 -5.68 12.08 18.97
C PHE A 961 -5.47 11.86 17.45
N GLU A 962 -4.23 11.62 17.01
CA GLU A 962 -3.92 11.24 15.62
C GLU A 962 -4.49 9.86 15.25
N LEU A 963 -4.45 8.90 16.18
CA LEU A 963 -5.00 7.56 15.97
C LEU A 963 -6.54 7.57 15.96
N TYR A 964 -7.16 8.28 16.90
CA TYR A 964 -8.61 8.40 17.03
C TYR A 964 -9.25 8.97 15.77
N SER A 965 -8.58 9.98 15.18
CA SER A 965 -9.08 10.77 14.05
C SER A 965 -8.60 10.29 12.68
N GLY A 966 -7.40 9.71 12.61
CA GLY A 966 -6.63 9.52 11.38
C GLY A 966 -5.86 10.77 10.91
N TRP A 967 -5.86 11.88 11.66
CA TRP A 967 -5.23 13.15 11.29
C TRP A 967 -3.72 13.19 11.57
N ALA A 968 -2.97 12.21 11.06
CA ALA A 968 -1.55 12.02 11.36
C ALA A 968 -0.67 13.24 11.00
N MET A 969 0.13 13.68 11.96
CA MET A 969 1.15 14.73 11.82
C MET A 969 2.49 14.16 11.32
N SER A 970 2.73 12.86 11.47
CA SER A 970 3.86 12.16 10.83
C SER A 970 3.51 11.58 9.43
N LYS A 971 4.50 11.53 8.53
CA LYS A 971 4.38 10.92 7.19
C LYS A 971 4.51 9.39 7.29
N PRO A 972 3.83 8.60 6.43
CA PRO A 972 4.00 7.16 6.41
C PRO A 972 5.38 6.76 5.90
N ALA A 973 5.95 5.68 6.45
CA ALA A 973 7.19 5.07 5.96
C ALA A 973 7.05 4.55 4.51
N VAL A 974 5.91 3.92 4.20
CA VAL A 974 5.54 3.50 2.85
C VAL A 974 4.05 3.74 2.64
N GLY A 975 3.68 4.20 1.43
CA GLY A 975 2.29 4.43 1.04
C GLY A 975 2.05 5.88 0.64
N SER A 976 0.84 6.37 0.90
CA SER A 976 0.45 7.78 0.74
C SER A 976 -0.23 8.28 2.01
N ASP A 977 -0.26 9.59 2.23
CA ASP A 977 -0.93 10.17 3.40
C ASP A 977 -2.45 9.87 3.39
N TYR A 978 -3.03 9.72 2.19
CA TYR A 978 -4.40 9.24 1.98
C TYR A 978 -4.59 7.83 2.55
N LYS A 979 -3.73 6.87 2.13
CA LYS A 979 -3.83 5.48 2.58
C LYS A 979 -3.57 5.35 4.08
N ARG A 980 -2.66 6.16 4.62
CA ARG A 980 -2.43 6.29 6.07
C ARG A 980 -3.69 6.72 6.84
N GLN A 981 -4.46 7.69 6.34
CA GLN A 981 -5.71 8.11 6.99
C GLN A 981 -6.79 7.02 6.94
N GLU A 982 -6.90 6.29 5.82
CA GLU A 982 -7.80 5.14 5.63
C GLU A 982 -7.45 3.99 6.60
N ASP A 983 -6.17 3.62 6.69
CA ASP A 983 -5.69 2.52 7.51
C ASP A 983 -5.81 2.83 9.02
N LEU A 984 -5.46 4.05 9.44
CA LEU A 984 -5.66 4.50 10.82
C LEU A 984 -7.15 4.46 11.19
N GLY A 985 -8.03 4.93 10.31
CA GLY A 985 -9.49 4.86 10.47
C GLY A 985 -9.96 3.42 10.70
N GLN A 986 -9.69 2.52 9.75
CA GLN A 986 -10.13 1.11 9.84
C GLN A 986 -9.60 0.38 11.08
N GLN A 987 -8.35 0.64 11.48
CA GLN A 987 -7.75 0.03 12.66
C GLN A 987 -8.35 0.57 13.96
N PHE A 988 -8.61 1.88 14.03
CA PHE A 988 -9.24 2.48 15.20
C PHE A 988 -10.76 2.19 15.26
N ASP A 989 -11.44 2.02 14.14
CA ASP A 989 -12.82 1.52 14.08
C ASP A 989 -12.91 0.08 14.60
N THR A 990 -11.99 -0.79 14.21
CA THR A 990 -11.87 -2.17 14.74
C THR A 990 -11.65 -2.16 16.26
N LEU A 991 -10.80 -1.26 16.77
CA LEU A 991 -10.57 -1.08 18.20
C LEU A 991 -11.83 -0.58 18.92
N LYS A 992 -12.47 0.48 18.42
CA LYS A 992 -13.72 1.03 18.95
C LYS A 992 -14.80 -0.04 19.04
N GLN A 993 -15.05 -0.81 17.98
CA GLN A 993 -16.08 -1.85 18.00
C GLN A 993 -15.77 -2.96 19.03
N ARG A 994 -14.52 -3.46 19.09
CA ARG A 994 -14.11 -4.44 20.11
C ARG A 994 -14.35 -3.94 21.54
N PHE A 995 -13.92 -2.73 21.88
CA PHE A 995 -14.06 -2.22 23.25
C PHE A 995 -15.50 -1.82 23.58
N ARG A 996 -16.30 -1.39 22.58
CA ARG A 996 -17.75 -1.22 22.74
C ARG A 996 -18.43 -2.53 23.12
N GLU A 997 -18.14 -3.63 22.40
CA GLU A 997 -18.65 -4.96 22.73
C GLU A 997 -18.26 -5.41 24.14
N MET A 998 -17.02 -5.15 24.58
CA MET A 998 -16.54 -5.52 25.91
C MET A 998 -17.30 -4.79 27.03
N CYS A 999 -17.46 -3.46 26.96
CA CYS A 999 -18.20 -2.73 28.00
C CYS A 999 -19.71 -3.04 27.97
N ILE A 1000 -20.29 -3.38 26.81
CA ILE A 1000 -21.69 -3.85 26.72
C ILE A 1000 -21.87 -5.21 27.40
N GLN A 1001 -20.88 -6.11 27.27
CA GLN A 1001 -20.90 -7.41 27.96
C GLN A 1001 -20.77 -7.24 29.48
N GLU A 1002 -19.89 -6.35 29.95
CA GLU A 1002 -19.72 -6.01 31.36
C GLU A 1002 -20.98 -5.36 31.98
N ALA A 1003 -21.62 -4.43 31.26
CA ALA A 1003 -22.88 -3.81 31.68
C ALA A 1003 -24.07 -4.79 31.68
N GLY A 1004 -23.95 -5.92 31.00
CA GLY A 1004 -24.94 -7.00 30.92
C GLY A 1004 -25.99 -6.83 29.82
N VAL A 1005 -26.75 -7.89 29.58
CA VAL A 1005 -27.65 -8.09 28.41
C VAL A 1005 -28.73 -7.01 28.26
N ALA A 1006 -29.04 -6.25 29.32
CA ALA A 1006 -29.99 -5.13 29.31
C ALA A 1006 -29.26 -3.77 29.40
N GLY A 1007 -28.26 -3.54 28.53
CA GLY A 1007 -27.32 -2.41 28.53
C GLY A 1007 -27.90 -1.00 28.27
N GLY A 1008 -28.88 -0.58 29.06
CA GLY A 1008 -29.37 0.79 29.17
C GLY A 1008 -28.61 1.58 30.23
N SER A 1009 -29.23 1.82 31.39
CA SER A 1009 -28.65 2.67 32.45
C SER A 1009 -27.27 2.18 32.93
N LYS A 1010 -27.07 0.85 33.05
CA LYS A 1010 -25.77 0.27 33.44
C LYS A 1010 -24.63 0.61 32.48
N LEU A 1011 -24.92 0.82 31.20
CA LEU A 1011 -23.91 1.27 30.24
C LEU A 1011 -23.61 2.77 30.40
N GLU A 1012 -24.61 3.59 30.72
CA GLU A 1012 -24.42 5.01 31.07
C GLU A 1012 -23.60 5.16 32.36
N GLU A 1013 -23.91 4.37 33.38
CA GLU A 1013 -23.18 4.30 34.66
C GLU A 1013 -21.71 3.86 34.44
N LEU A 1014 -21.48 2.77 33.71
CA LEU A 1014 -20.12 2.27 33.41
C LEU A 1014 -19.30 3.23 32.54
N VAL A 1015 -19.91 3.87 31.54
CA VAL A 1015 -19.22 4.88 30.70
C VAL A 1015 -18.88 6.13 31.52
N ALA A 1016 -19.74 6.55 32.45
CA ALA A 1016 -19.42 7.64 33.37
C ALA A 1016 -18.31 7.24 34.39
N ALA A 1017 -18.26 5.98 34.82
CA ALA A 1017 -17.17 5.48 35.67
C ALA A 1017 -15.83 5.45 34.92
N ILE A 1018 -15.82 5.02 33.65
CA ILE A 1018 -14.65 5.09 32.76
C ILE A 1018 -14.19 6.55 32.55
N TYR A 1019 -15.14 7.48 32.40
CA TYR A 1019 -14.86 8.92 32.35
C TYR A 1019 -14.19 9.42 33.63
N LYS A 1020 -14.71 9.01 34.79
CA LYS A 1020 -14.19 9.42 36.10
C LYS A 1020 -12.76 8.89 36.32
N VAL A 1021 -12.51 7.62 36.04
CA VAL A 1021 -11.15 7.04 36.08
C VAL A 1021 -10.17 7.81 35.18
N THR A 1022 -10.63 8.27 34.01
CA THR A 1022 -9.82 9.06 33.08
C THR A 1022 -9.58 10.50 33.55
N GLU A 1023 -10.53 11.10 34.28
CA GLU A 1023 -10.32 12.38 34.99
C GLU A 1023 -9.27 12.23 36.10
N ASP A 1024 -9.36 11.16 36.90
CA ASP A 1024 -8.47 10.93 38.03
C ASP A 1024 -7.01 10.70 37.56
N GLU A 1025 -6.79 9.78 36.61
CA GLU A 1025 -5.45 9.54 36.04
C GLU A 1025 -4.82 10.79 35.38
N ALA A 1026 -5.63 11.70 34.83
CA ALA A 1026 -5.15 12.96 34.27
C ALA A 1026 -4.74 13.98 35.36
N LYS A 1027 -5.43 13.98 36.51
CA LYS A 1027 -5.13 14.87 37.64
C LYS A 1027 -3.95 14.38 38.45
N ASP A 1028 -3.82 13.08 38.64
CA ASP A 1028 -2.66 12.47 39.31
C ASP A 1028 -1.37 12.79 38.52
N PHE A 1029 -1.38 12.63 37.19
CA PHE A 1029 -0.26 13.01 36.31
C PHE A 1029 0.13 14.50 36.39
N LEU A 1030 -0.86 15.40 36.45
CA LEU A 1030 -0.58 16.84 36.59
C LEU A 1030 -0.01 17.18 37.97
N ALA A 1031 -0.48 16.54 39.04
CA ALA A 1031 0.05 16.72 40.39
C ALA A 1031 1.47 16.17 40.55
N GLU A 1032 1.81 15.07 39.87
CA GLU A 1032 3.18 14.56 39.78
C GLU A 1032 4.08 15.55 39.00
N ALA A 1033 3.60 16.10 37.88
CA ALA A 1033 4.35 17.08 37.09
C ALA A 1033 4.62 18.40 37.85
N GLU A 1034 3.64 18.91 38.61
CA GLU A 1034 3.83 20.07 39.51
C GLU A 1034 4.83 19.78 40.65
N ALA A 1035 4.99 18.52 41.05
CA ALA A 1035 5.86 18.12 42.17
C ALA A 1035 7.33 17.90 41.77
N GLU A 1036 7.61 17.43 40.55
CA GLU A 1036 8.99 17.27 40.04
C GLU A 1036 9.57 18.58 39.47
N GLY A 1037 8.72 19.51 39.02
CA GLY A 1037 9.11 20.81 38.47
C GLY A 1037 9.17 20.85 36.94
N GLU A 1038 9.43 22.04 36.38
CA GLU A 1038 9.29 22.35 34.94
C GLU A 1038 10.24 21.56 33.99
N ASP A 1039 11.15 20.72 34.52
CA ASP A 1039 12.06 19.87 33.74
C ASP A 1039 11.39 18.60 33.15
N LEU A 1040 10.15 18.29 33.54
CA LEU A 1040 9.36 17.25 32.87
C LEU A 1040 8.89 17.72 31.48
N GLU A 1041 9.66 17.36 30.44
CA GLU A 1041 9.21 17.52 29.05
C GLU A 1041 7.83 16.86 28.86
N PHE A 1042 6.82 17.66 28.49
CA PHE A 1042 5.44 17.21 28.17
C PHE A 1042 5.41 16.31 26.93
N SER A 1043 5.89 15.08 27.08
CA SER A 1043 6.03 14.14 25.98
C SER A 1043 4.68 13.45 25.69
N PRO A 1044 4.30 13.28 24.42
CA PRO A 1044 3.16 12.44 24.04
C PRO A 1044 3.24 10.96 24.47
N LYS A 1045 4.39 10.51 25.00
CA LYS A 1045 4.57 9.15 25.53
C LYS A 1045 4.18 9.03 27.01
N THR A 1046 4.47 10.06 27.81
CA THR A 1046 4.25 10.08 29.27
C THR A 1046 2.83 10.48 29.65
N MET A 1047 2.19 11.35 28.86
CA MET A 1047 0.80 11.76 29.06
C MET A 1047 -0.18 10.55 29.17
N PRO A 1048 -1.16 10.58 30.09
CA PRO A 1048 -2.17 9.53 30.23
C PRO A 1048 -3.15 9.46 29.05
N LEU A 1049 -3.66 8.23 28.84
CA LEU A 1049 -4.69 7.81 27.90
C LEU A 1049 -6.05 8.49 28.12
N ILE A 1050 -6.53 9.47 27.33
CA ILE A 1050 -7.85 10.11 27.57
C ILE A 1050 -8.95 9.84 26.52
N SER A 1051 -8.66 9.10 25.44
CA SER A 1051 -9.65 8.81 24.38
C SER A 1051 -10.68 7.72 24.72
N PHE A 1052 -10.44 6.89 25.74
CA PHE A 1052 -11.27 5.71 26.00
C PHE A 1052 -12.77 6.02 26.23
N PRO A 1053 -13.18 7.01 27.06
CA PRO A 1053 -14.59 7.31 27.24
C PRO A 1053 -15.28 7.74 25.94
N TRP A 1054 -14.54 8.41 25.06
CA TRP A 1054 -15.06 9.04 23.84
C TRP A 1054 -15.37 8.04 22.73
N ILE A 1055 -14.96 6.78 22.84
CA ILE A 1055 -15.50 5.72 21.97
C ILE A 1055 -17.03 5.55 22.15
N PHE A 1056 -17.59 6.07 23.26
CA PHE A 1056 -19.01 6.15 23.59
C PHE A 1056 -19.57 7.59 23.53
N HIS A 1057 -19.05 8.44 22.63
CA HIS A 1057 -19.47 9.84 22.47
C HIS A 1057 -20.99 10.12 22.51
N TRP A 1058 -21.85 9.24 21.96
CA TRP A 1058 -23.32 9.43 22.04
C TRP A 1058 -23.89 9.19 23.44
N VAL A 1059 -23.28 8.32 24.23
CA VAL A 1059 -23.64 8.06 25.64
C VAL A 1059 -23.26 9.28 26.48
N LEU A 1060 -22.06 9.82 26.28
CA LEU A 1060 -21.60 11.05 26.95
C LEU A 1060 -22.51 12.24 26.62
N VAL A 1061 -22.83 12.46 25.33
CA VAL A 1061 -23.80 13.48 24.90
C VAL A 1061 -25.18 13.27 25.54
N LYS A 1062 -25.68 12.03 25.61
CA LYS A 1062 -26.96 11.72 26.26
C LYS A 1062 -26.94 12.03 27.75
N ILE A 1063 -25.86 11.68 28.46
CA ILE A 1063 -25.66 11.98 29.89
C ILE A 1063 -25.67 13.49 30.12
N ALA A 1064 -24.85 14.24 29.39
CA ALA A 1064 -24.64 15.67 29.57
C ALA A 1064 -25.84 16.55 29.12
N MET A 1065 -26.65 16.07 28.18
CA MET A 1065 -27.85 16.78 27.68
C MET A 1065 -29.16 16.34 28.36
N GLY A 1066 -29.19 15.16 28.97
CA GLY A 1066 -30.36 14.61 29.68
C GLY A 1066 -31.64 14.64 28.82
N HIS A 1067 -32.73 15.20 29.38
CA HIS A 1067 -34.02 15.32 28.69
C HIS A 1067 -33.99 16.22 27.44
N ASN A 1068 -32.95 17.03 27.24
CA ASN A 1068 -32.80 17.86 26.04
C ASN A 1068 -32.18 17.08 24.85
N TYR A 1069 -31.71 15.85 25.07
CA TYR A 1069 -31.17 15.02 23.99
C TYR A 1069 -32.29 14.56 23.03
N GLN A 1070 -32.17 14.91 21.75
CA GLN A 1070 -33.12 14.52 20.70
C GLN A 1070 -32.38 13.69 19.64
N PRO A 1071 -32.29 12.35 19.80
CA PRO A 1071 -31.48 11.49 18.95
C PRO A 1071 -31.78 11.68 17.45
N SER A 1072 -33.05 11.74 17.10
CA SER A 1072 -33.55 11.90 15.72
C SER A 1072 -33.23 13.24 15.04
N LYS A 1073 -32.53 14.17 15.72
CA LYS A 1073 -32.01 15.44 15.16
C LYS A 1073 -30.48 15.51 15.17
N THR A 1074 -29.81 14.44 15.58
CA THR A 1074 -28.34 14.30 15.55
C THR A 1074 -27.93 13.37 14.41
N SER A 1075 -26.69 13.49 13.94
CA SER A 1075 -26.05 12.54 13.02
C SER A 1075 -25.93 11.15 13.68
N LEU A 1076 -25.86 11.13 15.02
CA LEU A 1076 -25.87 9.93 15.87
C LEU A 1076 -27.19 9.13 15.82
N ALA A 1077 -28.24 9.62 15.15
CA ALA A 1077 -29.49 8.88 14.95
C ALA A 1077 -29.26 7.48 14.34
N ALA A 1078 -28.30 7.36 13.42
CA ALA A 1078 -27.95 6.08 12.79
C ALA A 1078 -27.36 5.07 13.81
N ALA A 1079 -26.58 5.56 14.79
CA ALA A 1079 -25.92 4.72 15.79
C ALA A 1079 -26.82 4.30 16.96
N THR A 1080 -28.12 4.66 16.95
CA THR A 1080 -29.06 4.44 18.06
C THR A 1080 -30.36 3.78 17.62
N ARG A 1081 -30.30 2.48 17.29
CA ARG A 1081 -31.52 1.66 17.09
C ARG A 1081 -32.13 1.17 18.41
N PRO A 1082 -33.47 1.02 18.48
CA PRO A 1082 -34.12 0.26 19.55
C PRO A 1082 -33.84 -1.24 19.42
N THR A 1083 -33.90 -1.97 20.53
CA THR A 1083 -33.50 -3.38 20.63
C THR A 1083 -34.33 -4.29 19.70
N PRO A 1084 -33.72 -5.00 18.73
CA PRO A 1084 -34.39 -6.04 17.97
C PRO A 1084 -34.80 -7.22 18.87
N MET A 1085 -35.91 -7.89 18.56
CA MET A 1085 -36.31 -9.10 19.29
C MET A 1085 -35.26 -10.21 19.09
N ALA A 1086 -34.89 -10.88 20.18
CA ALA A 1086 -33.89 -11.93 20.15
C ALA A 1086 -34.37 -13.12 19.29
N VAL A 1087 -33.67 -13.38 18.19
CA VAL A 1087 -33.73 -14.69 17.51
C VAL A 1087 -33.08 -15.70 18.46
N ALA A 1088 -33.86 -16.68 18.93
CA ALA A 1088 -33.38 -17.66 19.88
C ALA A 1088 -32.21 -18.46 19.30
N ALA A 1089 -31.11 -18.57 20.05
CA ALA A 1089 -30.02 -19.46 19.70
C ALA A 1089 -30.52 -20.92 19.70
N PRO A 1090 -30.12 -21.76 18.73
CA PRO A 1090 -30.35 -23.20 18.82
C PRO A 1090 -29.72 -23.75 20.11
N PRO A 1091 -30.39 -24.68 20.83
CA PRO A 1091 -29.84 -25.23 22.06
C PRO A 1091 -28.53 -25.96 21.78
N GLN A 1092 -27.48 -25.58 22.52
CA GLN A 1092 -26.22 -26.32 22.52
C GLN A 1092 -26.47 -27.69 23.16
N GLN A 1093 -26.07 -28.77 22.50
CA GLN A 1093 -25.99 -30.08 23.15
C GLN A 1093 -24.78 -30.08 24.08
N GLU A 1094 -24.96 -30.50 25.32
CA GLU A 1094 -23.88 -30.58 26.30
C GLU A 1094 -22.98 -31.79 26.02
N ASP A 1095 -21.68 -31.55 25.83
CA ASP A 1095 -20.68 -32.62 25.73
C ASP A 1095 -20.52 -33.32 27.10
N HIS A 1096 -21.15 -34.50 27.25
CA HIS A 1096 -20.89 -35.34 28.42
C HIS A 1096 -19.46 -35.91 28.39
N ALA A 1097 -18.69 -35.59 29.43
CA ALA A 1097 -17.29 -35.99 29.55
C ALA A 1097 -17.11 -37.51 29.55
N CYS A 1098 -16.24 -38.02 28.67
CA CYS A 1098 -15.95 -39.44 28.54
C CYS A 1098 -14.91 -39.90 29.58
N GLN A 1099 -15.24 -40.91 30.38
CA GLN A 1099 -14.30 -41.58 31.29
C GLN A 1099 -13.71 -42.84 30.62
N VAL A 1100 -12.43 -43.12 30.93
CA VAL A 1100 -11.64 -44.20 30.32
C VAL A 1100 -11.94 -45.55 30.97
N MET A 1101 -12.12 -46.62 30.16
CA MET A 1101 -11.73 -48.00 30.50
C MET A 1101 -11.39 -48.84 29.25
N ASP A 1102 -10.63 -49.91 29.49
CA ASP A 1102 -9.82 -50.73 28.58
C ASP A 1102 -10.46 -51.36 27.32
N ALA A 1103 -9.58 -51.76 26.38
CA ALA A 1103 -9.89 -52.59 25.21
C ALA A 1103 -9.60 -54.08 25.44
N PRO A 1104 -10.21 -54.99 24.65
CA PRO A 1104 -9.39 -56.09 24.10
C PRO A 1104 -9.74 -56.61 22.68
N LYS A 1105 -8.68 -56.74 21.87
CA LYS A 1105 -8.32 -57.89 20.98
C LYS A 1105 -9.17 -58.27 19.73
N ILE A 1106 -8.54 -58.04 18.56
CA ILE A 1106 -8.17 -59.02 17.49
C ILE A 1106 -9.27 -59.95 16.91
N GLY A 1107 -9.48 -59.89 15.58
CA GLY A 1107 -10.32 -60.85 14.83
C GLY A 1107 -10.35 -60.69 13.31
N GLU A 1108 -9.22 -60.86 12.62
CA GLU A 1108 -9.13 -61.00 11.15
C GLU A 1108 -9.54 -62.44 10.70
N PRO A 1109 -9.74 -62.79 9.39
CA PRO A 1109 -9.70 -61.96 8.17
C PRO A 1109 -10.73 -62.30 7.04
N ARG A 1110 -10.54 -61.59 5.89
CA ARG A 1110 -10.34 -62.13 4.52
C ARG A 1110 -11.45 -62.03 3.44
N ARG A 1111 -10.93 -61.75 2.23
CA ARG A 1111 -11.45 -61.97 0.86
C ARG A 1111 -12.44 -60.95 0.28
N SER A 1112 -12.43 -60.64 -1.02
CA SER A 1112 -11.33 -60.41 -2.01
C SER A 1112 -11.92 -60.21 -3.41
N ILE A 1113 -11.52 -59.13 -4.11
CA ILE A 1113 -11.41 -58.98 -5.58
C ILE A 1113 -12.67 -59.32 -6.41
N GLU A 1114 -13.24 -58.35 -7.13
CA GLU A 1114 -13.26 -58.32 -8.60
C GLU A 1114 -13.92 -57.05 -9.17
N VAL A 1115 -13.39 -56.61 -10.31
CA VAL A 1115 -13.78 -55.48 -11.17
C VAL A 1115 -13.62 -56.09 -12.57
N PRO A 1116 -14.61 -56.01 -13.50
CA PRO A 1116 -14.48 -54.94 -14.50
C PRO A 1116 -15.74 -54.48 -15.29
N ASN A 1117 -15.56 -53.31 -15.91
CA ASN A 1117 -15.84 -52.96 -17.32
C ASN A 1117 -17.24 -52.62 -17.89
N GLU A 1118 -17.09 -51.70 -18.87
CA GLU A 1118 -17.74 -51.58 -20.18
C GLU A 1118 -19.04 -50.76 -20.36
N ALA A 1119 -18.83 -49.71 -21.16
CA ALA A 1119 -19.77 -48.73 -21.67
C ALA A 1119 -20.78 -49.27 -22.68
N VAL A 1120 -21.80 -48.46 -22.98
CA VAL A 1120 -22.36 -48.30 -24.32
C VAL A 1120 -22.99 -46.90 -24.46
N LYS A 1121 -22.94 -46.32 -25.67
CA LYS A 1121 -23.76 -45.16 -26.08
C LYS A 1121 -25.02 -45.65 -26.81
N VAL A 1122 -26.15 -44.99 -26.63
CA VAL A 1122 -27.21 -44.87 -27.66
C VAL A 1122 -27.83 -43.47 -27.55
N ASP A 1123 -28.11 -42.84 -28.69
CA ASP A 1123 -28.76 -41.53 -28.82
C ASP A 1123 -30.31 -41.64 -28.73
N GLY A 1124 -31.02 -40.52 -28.56
CA GLY A 1124 -32.49 -40.48 -28.58
C GLY A 1124 -33.04 -39.05 -28.51
N GLU A 1125 -33.92 -38.70 -29.45
CA GLU A 1125 -34.42 -37.33 -29.66
C GLU A 1125 -35.84 -37.08 -29.08
N ALA A 1126 -36.25 -35.82 -29.19
CA ALA A 1126 -37.61 -35.30 -29.38
C ALA A 1126 -38.45 -34.87 -28.16
N ASP A 1127 -38.92 -33.62 -28.23
CA ASP A 1127 -40.03 -33.06 -27.47
C ASP A 1127 -41.39 -33.65 -27.89
N LEU A 1128 -42.45 -33.43 -27.08
CA LEU A 1128 -43.72 -32.76 -27.46
C LEU A 1128 -44.93 -33.13 -26.55
N ILE A 1129 -45.55 -32.09 -25.96
CA ILE A 1129 -47.02 -31.85 -25.89
C ILE A 1129 -47.95 -32.76 -25.00
N ASP A 1130 -48.27 -32.25 -23.80
CA ASP A 1130 -49.58 -31.68 -23.39
C ASP A 1130 -50.79 -32.55 -22.89
N PHE A 1131 -51.80 -31.83 -22.34
CA PHE A 1131 -53.20 -32.15 -21.98
C PHE A 1131 -53.60 -32.79 -20.61
N ASP A 1132 -53.53 -31.94 -19.57
CA ASP A 1132 -54.67 -31.30 -18.87
C ASP A 1132 -55.83 -32.09 -18.17
N SER A 1133 -56.28 -31.48 -17.06
CA SER A 1133 -57.61 -31.54 -16.39
C SER A 1133 -57.99 -32.73 -15.46
N VAL A 1134 -58.59 -32.40 -14.29
CA VAL A 1134 -59.96 -32.77 -13.84
C VAL A 1134 -60.25 -32.40 -12.36
N ARG A 1135 -61.13 -31.40 -12.14
CA ARG A 1135 -62.16 -31.21 -11.07
C ARG A 1135 -61.75 -31.20 -9.57
N THR A 1136 -62.55 -30.78 -8.56
CA THR A 1136 -63.99 -30.38 -8.39
C THR A 1136 -64.08 -29.38 -7.19
N GLU A 1137 -64.83 -28.25 -7.23
CA GLU A 1137 -66.23 -28.00 -6.69
C GLU A 1137 -66.41 -28.08 -5.15
N SER A 1138 -67.27 -27.32 -4.43
CA SER A 1138 -68.22 -26.18 -4.67
C SER A 1138 -68.58 -25.54 -3.27
N GLU A 1139 -69.59 -24.70 -2.93
CA GLU A 1139 -70.82 -24.10 -3.52
C GLU A 1139 -71.36 -22.92 -2.62
N LYS A 1140 -72.38 -22.13 -3.07
CA LYS A 1140 -73.35 -21.24 -2.32
C LYS A 1140 -72.89 -19.89 -1.71
N THR A 1141 -73.68 -18.78 -1.71
CA THR A 1141 -74.95 -18.37 -2.39
C THR A 1141 -75.18 -16.84 -2.28
N SER A 1142 -75.75 -16.18 -3.32
CA SER A 1142 -76.46 -14.85 -3.34
C SER A 1142 -75.71 -13.59 -2.82
N CYS A 1143 -75.81 -12.35 -3.35
CA CYS A 1143 -76.53 -11.71 -4.47
C CYS A 1143 -75.96 -10.24 -4.62
N ASP A 1144 -76.32 -9.31 -5.52
CA ASP A 1144 -77.35 -9.22 -6.58
C ASP A 1144 -77.01 -8.19 -7.72
N THR A 1145 -77.99 -7.89 -8.58
CA THR A 1145 -78.11 -6.90 -9.70
C THR A 1145 -77.79 -5.40 -9.46
N PRO A 1146 -77.71 -4.52 -10.51
CA PRO A 1146 -77.62 -4.73 -11.99
C PRO A 1146 -76.66 -3.78 -12.80
N GLU A 1147 -76.68 -3.94 -14.14
CA GLU A 1147 -76.56 -2.89 -15.22
C GLU A 1147 -75.27 -2.04 -15.38
N GLU A 1148 -74.76 -1.68 -16.57
CA GLU A 1148 -74.82 -2.17 -17.97
C GLU A 1148 -73.67 -1.44 -18.77
N SER A 1149 -73.39 -1.47 -20.09
CA SER A 1149 -74.05 -1.93 -21.34
C SER A 1149 -73.04 -2.13 -22.51
N THR A 1150 -73.48 -2.78 -23.61
CA THR A 1150 -73.20 -2.59 -25.08
C THR A 1150 -71.91 -1.90 -25.64
N GLU A 1151 -71.36 -2.15 -26.86
CA GLU A 1151 -71.53 -3.11 -28.00
C GLU A 1151 -70.46 -2.82 -29.12
N TYR A 1152 -70.58 -3.48 -30.30
CA TYR A 1152 -70.11 -3.08 -31.66
C TYR A 1152 -68.66 -3.31 -32.12
N THR A 1153 -68.47 -4.43 -32.83
CA THR A 1153 -67.69 -4.53 -34.10
C THR A 1153 -68.50 -3.86 -35.25
N PRO A 1154 -67.96 -3.35 -36.41
CA PRO A 1154 -67.09 -4.15 -37.29
C PRO A 1154 -66.16 -3.46 -38.34
N SER A 1155 -65.29 -4.29 -38.95
CA SER A 1155 -64.87 -4.33 -40.38
C SER A 1155 -64.54 -3.08 -41.22
N ARG A 1156 -63.40 -3.12 -41.94
CA ARG A 1156 -63.22 -3.05 -43.44
C ARG A 1156 -61.78 -2.65 -43.83
N SER A 1157 -61.21 -2.96 -45.01
CA SER A 1157 -61.39 -4.07 -46.00
C SER A 1157 -60.46 -3.88 -47.22
N VAL A 1158 -59.97 -4.98 -47.84
CA VAL A 1158 -59.63 -5.08 -49.30
C VAL A 1158 -58.35 -4.29 -49.73
N GLN A 1159 -57.51 -4.66 -50.73
CA GLN A 1159 -57.67 -5.51 -51.93
C GLN A 1159 -56.41 -6.36 -52.31
N SER A 1160 -56.57 -7.20 -53.35
CA SER A 1160 -55.60 -8.06 -54.07
C SER A 1160 -54.62 -7.26 -54.99
N PHE A 1161 -53.52 -7.79 -55.55
CA PHE A 1161 -53.45 -8.90 -56.54
C PHE A 1161 -52.08 -9.63 -56.68
N GLU A 1162 -52.18 -10.77 -57.37
CA GLU A 1162 -51.18 -11.73 -57.88
C GLU A 1162 -50.09 -11.08 -58.80
N THR A 1163 -48.91 -11.69 -59.11
CA THR A 1163 -48.69 -12.96 -59.85
C THR A 1163 -47.22 -13.48 -59.76
N VAL A 1164 -46.98 -14.69 -60.30
CA VAL A 1164 -45.75 -15.54 -60.34
C VAL A 1164 -45.82 -16.36 -61.67
N PRO A 1165 -44.78 -17.03 -62.29
CA PRO A 1165 -43.32 -17.19 -62.06
C PRO A 1165 -42.42 -16.83 -63.29
N GLY A 1166 -41.12 -17.21 -63.31
CA GLY A 1166 -40.29 -17.33 -64.53
C GLY A 1166 -38.78 -17.60 -64.30
N GLU A 1167 -38.12 -18.38 -65.18
CA GLU A 1167 -36.69 -18.79 -65.06
C GLU A 1167 -35.78 -18.36 -66.25
N LEU A 1168 -34.48 -18.72 -66.19
CA LEU A 1168 -33.49 -18.99 -67.28
C LEU A 1168 -32.52 -17.89 -67.82
N HIS A 1169 -31.27 -17.99 -67.36
CA HIS A 1169 -29.96 -18.08 -68.10
C HIS A 1169 -29.39 -17.01 -69.09
N SER A 1170 -28.03 -16.98 -69.12
CA SER A 1170 -27.08 -16.37 -70.09
C SER A 1170 -26.88 -14.83 -70.05
N GLY A 1171 -25.71 -14.24 -70.39
CA GLY A 1171 -24.36 -14.79 -70.70
C GLY A 1171 -23.38 -13.73 -71.29
N ALA A 1172 -22.06 -14.03 -71.33
CA ALA A 1172 -20.93 -13.24 -71.94
C ALA A 1172 -20.51 -11.91 -71.23
N HIS A 1173 -19.25 -11.70 -70.79
CA HIS A 1173 -17.99 -11.30 -71.50
C HIS A 1173 -17.98 -9.84 -72.02
N THR A 1174 -16.94 -8.99 -71.92
CA THR A 1174 -15.51 -9.03 -71.44
C THR A 1174 -15.00 -7.56 -71.30
N ALA A 1175 -13.88 -7.13 -70.67
CA ALA A 1175 -12.75 -7.70 -69.89
C ALA A 1175 -12.28 -6.58 -68.87
N GLN A 1176 -11.02 -6.30 -68.41
CA GLN A 1176 -9.64 -6.80 -68.59
C GLN A 1176 -8.69 -6.29 -67.45
N GLU A 1177 -7.49 -6.87 -67.31
CA GLU A 1177 -6.14 -6.35 -66.90
C GLU A 1177 -5.95 -5.08 -66.01
N VAL A 1178 -4.99 -4.96 -65.05
CA VAL A 1178 -3.77 -5.70 -64.56
C VAL A 1178 -3.71 -5.47 -63.01
N VAL A 1179 -3.48 -6.40 -62.04
CA VAL A 1179 -2.30 -7.25 -61.66
C VAL A 1179 -1.05 -6.38 -61.28
N PRO A 1180 -0.19 -6.64 -60.24
CA PRO A 1180 0.28 -7.90 -59.58
C PRO A 1180 0.27 -7.90 -58.01
N ALA A 1181 0.85 -8.85 -57.25
CA ALA A 1181 0.90 -10.33 -57.33
C ALA A 1181 1.51 -10.99 -56.04
N VAL A 1182 0.83 -12.02 -55.52
CA VAL A 1182 1.30 -13.34 -54.99
C VAL A 1182 2.63 -13.48 -54.18
N LEU A 1183 2.57 -14.10 -52.98
CA LEU A 1183 3.11 -15.43 -52.54
C LEU A 1183 2.86 -15.59 -51.00
N HIS A 1184 3.01 -16.75 -50.31
CA HIS A 1184 3.89 -17.92 -50.48
C HIS A 1184 3.29 -19.22 -49.90
N LYS A 1185 3.94 -20.37 -50.18
CA LYS A 1185 3.78 -21.66 -49.47
C LYS A 1185 5.15 -22.20 -49.00
N VAL A 1186 5.17 -22.77 -47.78
CA VAL A 1186 5.64 -24.12 -47.35
C VAL A 1186 7.07 -24.65 -47.72
N GLU A 1187 7.77 -25.08 -46.65
CA GLU A 1187 8.84 -26.11 -46.47
C GLU A 1187 10.33 -25.94 -46.87
N ASP A 1188 11.15 -26.37 -45.88
CA ASP A 1188 12.48 -27.02 -45.86
C ASP A 1188 13.66 -26.61 -46.75
N ALA A 1189 14.74 -26.13 -46.11
CA ALA A 1189 15.97 -26.93 -45.89
C ALA A 1189 17.00 -26.26 -44.94
N ARG A 1190 17.85 -27.09 -44.30
CA ARG A 1190 19.20 -26.76 -43.74
C ARG A 1190 20.24 -27.57 -44.58
N PRO A 1191 21.59 -27.42 -44.47
CA PRO A 1191 22.38 -26.73 -43.43
C PRO A 1191 23.74 -26.04 -43.83
N VAL A 1192 24.43 -25.47 -42.83
CA VAL A 1192 25.92 -25.44 -42.63
C VAL A 1192 26.85 -24.38 -43.32
N SER A 1193 27.85 -23.96 -42.51
CA SER A 1193 29.20 -23.38 -42.80
C SER A 1193 29.46 -21.89 -43.15
N SER A 1194 30.03 -21.19 -42.14
CA SER A 1194 31.37 -20.52 -42.10
C SER A 1194 31.68 -19.15 -42.77
N ARG A 1195 32.33 -18.29 -41.95
CA ARG A 1195 33.42 -17.29 -42.22
C ARG A 1195 33.18 -16.24 -43.33
N MET A 1196 33.33 -14.91 -43.18
CA MET A 1196 34.22 -13.97 -42.43
C MET A 1196 34.96 -13.07 -43.45
N ASP A 1197 35.05 -11.78 -43.11
CA ASP A 1197 35.98 -10.73 -43.58
C ASP A 1197 35.83 -10.09 -45.00
N GLY A 1198 36.24 -8.81 -45.10
CA GLY A 1198 36.20 -7.94 -46.31
C GLY A 1198 35.28 -6.71 -46.16
N ILE A 1199 35.61 -5.68 -45.38
CA ILE A 1199 36.59 -4.58 -45.63
C ILE A 1199 36.13 -3.51 -46.66
N GLU A 1200 35.69 -2.38 -46.10
CA GLU A 1200 35.83 -0.96 -46.51
C GLU A 1200 35.61 -0.38 -47.94
N SER A 1201 35.05 0.84 -47.90
CA SER A 1201 35.37 2.02 -48.74
C SER A 1201 34.68 2.22 -50.10
N LYS A 1202 33.77 3.22 -50.14
CA LYS A 1202 34.01 4.52 -50.82
C LYS A 1202 32.77 5.45 -50.79
N VAL A 1203 32.81 6.50 -49.96
CA VAL A 1203 32.11 7.77 -50.22
C VAL A 1203 33.03 8.92 -49.79
N ASN A 1204 33.66 9.59 -50.75
CA ASN A 1204 34.51 10.76 -50.47
C ASN A 1204 34.65 11.65 -51.72
N GLN A 1205 33.66 12.50 -52.00
CA GLN A 1205 33.78 13.59 -52.98
C GLN A 1205 32.70 14.67 -52.80
N LEU A 1206 33.06 15.93 -53.11
CA LEU A 1206 32.18 17.11 -53.31
C LEU A 1206 31.37 17.54 -52.05
N LEU A 1207 31.80 18.46 -51.16
CA LEU A 1207 32.46 19.79 -51.23
C LEU A 1207 31.56 21.01 -51.54
N ARG A 1208 31.36 21.82 -50.49
CA ARG A 1208 31.26 23.31 -50.42
C ARG A 1208 30.03 24.02 -51.02
N LEU A 1209 29.55 25.05 -50.30
CA LEU A 1209 29.68 26.48 -50.65
C LEU A 1209 29.12 27.40 -49.53
N TYR A 1210 29.96 28.30 -48.98
CA TYR A 1210 29.69 29.45 -48.06
C TYR A 1210 28.98 29.15 -46.70
N GLU A 1211 29.21 29.82 -45.53
CA GLU A 1211 29.62 31.20 -45.14
C GLU A 1211 28.46 32.22 -45.37
N ASP A 1212 28.14 33.20 -44.51
CA ASP A 1212 28.83 33.79 -43.35
C ASP A 1212 27.83 34.49 -42.36
N SER A 1213 28.36 35.32 -41.42
CA SER A 1213 27.71 36.41 -40.62
C SER A 1213 26.74 36.12 -39.44
N ASP A 1214 27.28 36.18 -38.21
CA ASP A 1214 27.16 37.28 -37.20
C ASP A 1214 25.83 37.97 -36.77
N GLU A 1215 25.83 38.33 -35.46
CA GLU A 1215 25.12 39.42 -34.73
C GLU A 1215 23.58 39.63 -34.88
N ASP A 1216 22.78 39.04 -33.96
CA ASP A 1216 22.15 39.73 -32.80
C ASP A 1216 21.50 38.73 -31.79
#